data_AF-A0A524CYJ9-F1
#
_entry.id   AF-A0A524CYJ9-F1
#
_cell.length_a   1.000
_cell.length_b   1.000
_cell.length_c   1.000
_cell.angle_alpha   90.00
_cell.angle_beta   90.00
_cell.angle_gamma   90.00
#
_symmetry.space_group_name_H-M   'P 1'
#
loop_
_entity.id
_entity.type
_entity.pdbx_description
1 polymer ?
#
loop_
_entity_poly.entity_id
_entity_poly.type
_entity_poly.pdbx_seq_one_letter_code
_entity_poly.pdbx_strand_id
1 'polypeptide(L)'
;MSVFPENPCEFAIDFIRKMRGSPDIVQMPSSRQVLSIPKLILSRYYRKGSISPNDYIEISVVTSFPDNQELAKDIAFQILFPNYRKDMLDSFFRDDVKPDKEKQKFLDENLKTELDKIQEIIDEIEVSKNVKQETIESLEKFLEELSEMKEEEPYKSSLEFFGDNSEFFKEEIFSLEQMIEEAKKRFEQRINSLEPSDIKAGSKLGLNDLVQEKSLREWEKISSKALSGIDIKDDLERLLDSGKLNDLLKTMKFLNETSREDSIKAELNHLKNKLRDHINNLEQLFNAAKTLGELPNFDKEKVLGNSSESSSFEHNYNLANSLDQFFGSNLRAELLDKFQEQMSHNKMNLSLESLTKSAYTNKSWNELFNQALKKAIKDATKQPVKYEAFKNLSHQLQQLMNSCENMHCSQKIAQNLPDLTSQTLEACKNADQLRDATEFLRKIGLEPNSESIQQVGEKLGMSDEDIFELIEPNYQLLKKMIDNSSADFQRIQHLMNQIRDQINYDRMKELTASAFSRENREALAALGHFNLSDSLKAAQSIGGDEGQDKMIACLSAGSGENLLKEWFIHRKEIPERSKQKVKELAKKLLIELGIYYSRARLGSATTGPIPINIVRPYSVGDDFENIDLEETLFNLLEKGKKLDYIDYDDFYVYETAKGLRSCCIELDISGSMSGEKLAYMSICVTMLCYGMRKDEFAITFFESDTHVLKKLDEKVDLEKLADELLSVSARGGTRMQNALEWANKQFKDHSSSREKLNILFTDAEIFDIRESM
;
A
#
# COMPACT_ATOMS: atom_id res chain seq x y z
N MET A 1 -35.04 8.31 32.99
CA MET A 1 -35.08 7.83 31.60
C MET A 1 -34.49 6.43 31.60
N SER A 2 -35.18 5.46 31.00
CA SER A 2 -34.67 4.08 30.90
C SER A 2 -33.35 4.08 30.16
N VAL A 3 -32.33 3.42 30.72
CA VAL A 3 -30.97 3.36 30.14
C VAL A 3 -30.96 2.68 28.77
N PHE A 4 -31.98 1.85 28.51
CA PHE A 4 -32.21 1.19 27.23
C PHE A 4 -33.65 1.48 26.75
N PRO A 5 -33.86 1.57 25.42
CA PRO A 5 -35.20 1.65 24.84
C PRO A 5 -36.04 0.39 25.10
N GLU A 6 -35.39 -0.78 25.23
CA GLU A 6 -36.00 -2.06 25.61
C GLU A 6 -34.99 -2.89 26.42
N ASN A 7 -35.41 -3.92 27.17
CA ASN A 7 -34.45 -4.75 27.92
C ASN A 7 -33.66 -5.65 26.95
N PRO A 8 -32.31 -5.62 26.93
CA PRO A 8 -31.50 -6.39 25.97
C PRO A 8 -31.79 -7.89 25.96
N CYS A 9 -32.07 -8.49 27.12
CA CYS A 9 -32.33 -9.92 27.24
C CYS A 9 -33.74 -10.28 26.77
N GLU A 10 -34.74 -9.47 27.12
CA GLU A 10 -36.14 -9.69 26.68
C GLU A 10 -36.26 -9.48 25.17
N PHE A 11 -35.63 -8.42 24.65
CA PHE A 11 -35.53 -8.17 23.21
C PHE A 11 -34.89 -9.35 22.47
N ALA A 12 -33.76 -9.88 22.95
CA ALA A 12 -33.09 -10.99 22.28
C ALA A 12 -33.92 -12.28 22.26
N ILE A 13 -34.69 -12.54 23.32
CA ILE A 13 -35.59 -13.70 23.41
C ILE A 13 -36.77 -13.53 22.44
N ASP A 14 -37.41 -12.36 22.43
CA ASP A 14 -38.56 -12.09 21.55
C ASP A 14 -38.14 -12.02 20.08
N PHE A 15 -36.96 -11.46 19.80
CA PHE A 15 -36.35 -11.44 18.47
C PHE A 15 -36.14 -12.85 17.93
N ILE A 16 -35.46 -13.71 18.68
CA ILE A 16 -35.18 -15.09 18.22
C ILE A 16 -36.46 -15.92 18.12
N ARG A 17 -37.42 -15.71 19.02
CA ARG A 17 -38.73 -16.38 18.96
C ARG A 17 -39.52 -15.97 17.71
N LYS A 18 -39.57 -14.68 17.37
CA LYS A 18 -40.25 -14.18 16.16
C LYS A 18 -39.52 -14.60 14.89
N MET A 19 -38.19 -14.60 14.88
CA MET A 19 -37.38 -15.12 13.76
C MET A 19 -37.70 -16.61 13.51
N ARG A 20 -37.66 -17.45 14.54
CA ARG A 20 -37.97 -18.90 14.40
C ARG A 20 -39.41 -19.18 13.99
N GLY A 21 -40.34 -18.28 14.29
CA GLY A 21 -41.74 -18.37 13.90
C GLY A 21 -42.08 -17.76 12.54
N SER A 22 -41.10 -17.13 11.85
CA SER A 22 -41.34 -16.46 10.57
C SER A 22 -41.39 -17.47 9.43
N PRO A 23 -42.39 -17.41 8.51
CA PRO A 23 -42.48 -18.32 7.37
C PRO A 23 -41.37 -18.11 6.34
N ASP A 24 -40.74 -16.92 6.33
CA ASP A 24 -39.72 -16.52 5.35
C ASP A 24 -38.28 -16.81 5.82
N ILE A 25 -38.12 -17.61 6.88
CA ILE A 25 -36.79 -17.91 7.43
C ILE A 25 -36.07 -18.98 6.62
N VAL A 26 -34.91 -18.61 6.05
CA VAL A 26 -34.10 -19.51 5.21
C VAL A 26 -33.27 -20.46 6.07
N GLN A 27 -32.70 -19.94 7.17
CA GLN A 27 -31.88 -20.71 8.10
C GLN A 27 -32.26 -20.43 9.56
N MET A 28 -32.54 -21.47 10.35
CA MET A 28 -32.95 -21.27 11.74
C MET A 28 -31.82 -20.66 12.58
N PRO A 29 -32.10 -19.60 13.36
CA PRO A 29 -31.11 -18.96 14.20
C PRO A 29 -30.74 -19.87 15.37
N SER A 30 -29.43 -20.01 15.60
CA SER A 30 -28.86 -20.86 16.65
C SER A 30 -29.23 -20.34 18.04
N SER A 31 -29.37 -21.25 19.02
CA SER A 31 -29.66 -20.87 20.40
C SER A 31 -28.54 -20.04 21.05
N ARG A 32 -27.32 -20.05 20.47
CA ARG A 32 -26.17 -19.23 20.90
C ARG A 32 -26.35 -17.74 20.57
N GLN A 33 -27.16 -17.38 19.56
CA GLN A 33 -27.42 -15.97 19.20
C GLN A 33 -28.19 -15.20 20.29
N VAL A 34 -29.02 -15.90 21.09
CA VAL A 34 -29.74 -15.32 22.24
C VAL A 34 -28.79 -14.71 23.27
N LEU A 35 -27.57 -15.25 23.40
CA LEU A 35 -26.55 -14.77 24.33
C LEU A 35 -25.62 -13.71 23.70
N SER A 36 -25.43 -13.75 22.39
CA SER A 36 -24.56 -12.83 21.66
C SER A 36 -25.15 -11.42 21.54
N ILE A 37 -26.46 -11.31 21.29
CA ILE A 37 -27.16 -10.03 21.10
C ILE A 37 -27.06 -9.14 22.37
N PRO A 38 -27.43 -9.62 23.58
CA PRO A 38 -27.33 -8.82 24.80
C PRO A 38 -25.89 -8.42 25.13
N LYS A 39 -24.91 -9.31 24.92
CA LYS A 39 -23.48 -9.03 25.18
C LYS A 39 -22.96 -7.89 24.29
N LEU A 40 -23.32 -7.91 23.02
CA LEU A 40 -22.90 -6.86 22.07
C LEU A 40 -23.58 -5.53 22.36
N ILE A 41 -24.86 -5.55 22.73
CA ILE A 41 -25.59 -4.35 23.17
C ILE A 41 -24.88 -3.76 24.39
N LEU A 42 -24.63 -4.57 25.43
CA LEU A 42 -23.92 -4.13 26.64
C LEU A 42 -22.52 -3.58 26.33
N SER A 43 -21.80 -4.18 25.38
CA SER A 43 -20.49 -3.69 24.95
C SER A 43 -20.55 -2.31 24.28
N ARG A 44 -21.57 -2.03 23.44
CA ARG A 44 -21.79 -0.70 22.86
C ARG A 44 -22.15 0.32 23.93
N TYR A 45 -22.94 -0.06 24.94
CA TYR A 45 -23.24 0.81 26.08
C TYR A 45 -21.98 1.24 26.82
N TYR A 46 -21.09 0.29 27.18
CA TYR A 46 -19.85 0.64 27.87
C TYR A 46 -18.93 1.56 27.06
N ARG A 47 -19.06 1.55 25.73
CA ARG A 47 -18.26 2.39 24.82
C ARG A 47 -18.86 3.78 24.59
N LYS A 48 -20.19 3.88 24.45
CA LYS A 48 -20.88 5.12 24.06
C LYS A 48 -21.58 5.83 25.23
N GLY A 49 -21.78 5.16 26.36
CA GLY A 49 -22.51 5.69 27.53
C GLY A 49 -24.04 5.73 27.38
N SER A 50 -24.57 5.49 26.18
CA SER A 50 -25.99 5.40 25.86
C SER A 50 -26.24 4.39 24.73
N ILE A 51 -27.48 3.90 24.60
CA ILE A 51 -27.89 3.03 23.49
C ILE A 51 -29.13 3.58 22.81
N SER A 52 -29.11 3.56 21.46
CA SER A 52 -30.24 3.90 20.61
C SER A 52 -30.98 2.64 20.08
N PRO A 53 -32.24 2.75 19.63
CA PRO A 53 -32.93 1.66 18.95
C PRO A 53 -32.20 1.14 17.70
N ASN A 54 -31.45 2.01 16.99
CA ASN A 54 -30.68 1.59 15.83
C ASN A 54 -29.54 0.62 16.20
N ASP A 55 -28.95 0.76 17.40
CA ASP A 55 -27.93 -0.19 17.87
C ASP A 55 -28.52 -1.60 18.07
N TYR A 56 -29.78 -1.73 18.48
CA TYR A 56 -30.48 -3.02 18.60
C TYR A 56 -30.73 -3.66 17.23
N ILE A 57 -31.15 -2.87 16.25
CA ILE A 57 -31.40 -3.33 14.88
C ILE A 57 -30.11 -3.80 14.23
N GLU A 58 -29.06 -2.96 14.25
CA GLU A 58 -27.76 -3.30 13.66
C GLU A 58 -27.16 -4.56 14.27
N ILE A 59 -27.20 -4.72 15.60
CA ILE A 59 -26.67 -5.92 16.26
C ILE A 59 -27.49 -7.15 15.88
N SER A 60 -28.81 -7.04 15.76
CA SER A 60 -29.68 -8.15 15.35
C SER A 60 -29.44 -8.58 13.91
N VAL A 61 -29.18 -7.63 13.01
CA VAL A 61 -28.81 -7.88 11.62
C VAL A 61 -27.44 -8.56 11.53
N VAL A 62 -26.41 -7.97 12.14
CA VAL A 62 -25.03 -8.48 12.06
C VAL A 62 -24.89 -9.86 12.71
N THR A 63 -25.68 -10.16 13.75
CA THR A 63 -25.66 -11.47 14.40
C THR A 63 -26.49 -12.53 13.67
N SER A 64 -27.30 -12.16 12.68
CA SER A 64 -28.12 -13.07 11.88
C SER A 64 -27.40 -13.51 10.59
N PHE A 65 -27.76 -14.69 10.08
CA PHE A 65 -27.20 -15.21 8.82
C PHE A 65 -27.47 -14.25 7.66
N PRO A 66 -26.55 -14.10 6.68
CA PRO A 66 -26.68 -13.17 5.56
C PRO A 66 -28.04 -13.23 4.86
N ASP A 67 -28.52 -14.45 4.60
CA ASP A 67 -29.79 -14.68 3.90
C ASP A 67 -31.03 -14.25 4.72
N ASN A 68 -30.88 -14.06 6.02
CA ASN A 68 -31.94 -13.63 6.94
C ASN A 68 -31.76 -12.20 7.43
N GLN A 69 -30.79 -11.43 6.91
CA GLN A 69 -30.46 -10.10 7.45
C GLN A 69 -31.57 -9.07 7.23
N GLU A 70 -32.24 -9.10 6.08
CA GLU A 70 -33.42 -8.24 5.83
C GLU A 70 -34.58 -8.62 6.76
N LEU A 71 -34.87 -9.91 6.90
CA LEU A 71 -35.90 -10.39 7.83
C LEU A 71 -35.57 -10.04 9.29
N ALA A 72 -34.30 -10.15 9.68
CA ALA A 72 -33.81 -9.77 11.00
C ALA A 72 -33.99 -8.28 11.27
N LYS A 73 -33.70 -7.43 10.27
CA LYS A 73 -33.90 -5.98 10.35
C LYS A 73 -35.38 -5.66 10.60
N ASP A 74 -36.27 -6.28 9.83
CA ASP A 74 -37.71 -6.05 9.90
C ASP A 74 -38.30 -6.51 11.24
N ILE A 75 -37.89 -7.67 11.73
CA ILE A 75 -38.38 -8.22 12.99
C ILE A 75 -37.84 -7.40 14.18
N ALA A 76 -36.56 -7.01 14.16
CA ALA A 76 -35.99 -6.14 15.19
C ALA A 76 -36.68 -4.78 15.22
N PHE A 77 -36.95 -4.19 14.04
CA PHE A 77 -37.67 -2.92 13.92
C PHE A 77 -39.12 -3.03 14.43
N GLN A 78 -39.83 -4.11 14.11
CA GLN A 78 -41.20 -4.34 14.59
C GLN A 78 -41.30 -4.56 16.10
N ILE A 79 -40.28 -5.13 16.73
CA ILE A 79 -40.24 -5.30 18.19
C ILE A 79 -40.07 -3.94 18.85
N LEU A 80 -39.12 -3.13 18.37
CA LEU A 80 -38.83 -1.80 18.94
C LEU A 80 -39.92 -0.77 18.64
N PHE A 81 -40.62 -0.91 17.51
CA PHE A 81 -41.62 0.03 17.03
C PHE A 81 -42.93 -0.67 16.61
N PRO A 82 -43.69 -1.26 17.57
CA PRO A 82 -44.85 -2.10 17.28
C PRO A 82 -46.04 -1.36 16.62
N ASN A 83 -46.04 -0.01 16.62
CA ASN A 83 -47.10 0.83 16.06
C ASN A 83 -46.74 1.47 14.70
N TYR A 84 -45.60 1.11 14.09
CA TYR A 84 -45.08 1.75 12.87
C TYR A 84 -45.52 1.00 11.59
N ARG A 85 -45.97 1.72 10.54
CA ARG A 85 -46.43 1.13 9.26
C ARG A 85 -45.22 0.79 8.35
N LYS A 86 -45.30 -0.37 7.67
CA LYS A 86 -44.21 -1.11 7.00
C LYS A 86 -43.53 -0.46 5.78
N ASP A 87 -44.02 0.68 5.27
CA ASP A 87 -43.74 1.08 3.88
C ASP A 87 -42.58 2.11 3.71
N MET A 88 -41.72 2.29 4.72
CA MET A 88 -40.65 3.32 4.72
C MET A 88 -39.26 2.76 5.15
N LEU A 89 -38.97 1.48 4.90
CA LEU A 89 -37.71 0.83 5.28
C LEU A 89 -36.50 1.18 4.38
N ASP A 90 -36.76 1.66 3.17
CA ASP A 90 -35.75 1.90 2.14
C ASP A 90 -35.07 3.28 2.21
N SER A 91 -35.66 4.26 2.90
CA SER A 91 -35.12 5.63 3.00
C SER A 91 -34.03 5.80 4.06
N PHE A 92 -33.76 4.77 4.87
CA PHE A 92 -32.86 4.89 6.02
C PHE A 92 -31.39 4.48 5.73
N PHE A 93 -31.06 3.93 4.55
CA PHE A 93 -29.75 3.26 4.32
C PHE A 93 -29.12 3.41 2.92
N ARG A 94 -29.24 4.52 2.18
CA ARG A 94 -28.45 4.69 0.94
C ARG A 94 -27.79 6.06 0.80
N ASP A 95 -26.48 6.04 1.00
CA ASP A 95 -25.40 6.81 0.34
C ASP A 95 -24.14 5.93 0.58
N ASP A 96 -23.24 5.58 -0.35
CA ASP A 96 -22.94 6.07 -1.69
C ASP A 96 -21.95 5.10 -2.40
N VAL A 97 -21.72 5.32 -3.70
CA VAL A 97 -20.59 4.90 -4.58
C VAL A 97 -20.59 3.54 -5.33
N LYS A 98 -20.69 3.61 -6.67
CA LYS A 98 -19.66 3.14 -7.68
C LYS A 98 -20.14 3.30 -9.16
N PRO A 99 -19.27 3.29 -10.21
CA PRO A 99 -18.50 4.44 -10.72
C PRO A 99 -18.57 4.66 -12.26
N ASP A 100 -17.98 5.79 -12.69
CA ASP A 100 -17.91 6.38 -14.03
C ASP A 100 -17.24 5.60 -15.19
N LYS A 101 -17.66 5.99 -16.42
CA LYS A 101 -16.87 6.19 -17.66
C LYS A 101 -17.61 7.30 -18.45
N GLU A 102 -17.05 8.40 -18.96
CA GLU A 102 -15.72 8.75 -19.46
C GLU A 102 -15.49 10.29 -19.41
N LYS A 103 -14.22 10.67 -19.16
CA LYS A 103 -13.59 12.00 -19.16
C LYS A 103 -13.56 12.64 -20.56
N GLN A 104 -13.39 13.93 -20.84
CA GLN A 104 -13.07 15.17 -20.11
C GLN A 104 -13.18 16.31 -21.15
N LYS A 105 -13.72 17.48 -20.77
CA LYS A 105 -13.16 18.79 -21.15
C LYS A 105 -13.74 19.90 -20.26
N PHE A 106 -12.90 20.30 -19.30
CA PHE A 106 -12.76 21.59 -18.64
C PHE A 106 -13.97 22.53 -18.54
N LEU A 107 -14.48 22.63 -17.30
CA LEU A 107 -14.81 23.84 -16.54
C LEU A 107 -15.63 24.91 -17.28
N ASP A 108 -16.94 24.90 -17.05
CA ASP A 108 -17.66 26.10 -16.66
C ASP A 108 -18.76 25.75 -15.65
N GLU A 109 -18.80 26.55 -14.60
CA GLU A 109 -19.74 26.52 -13.48
C GLU A 109 -21.18 26.75 -13.97
N ASN A 110 -22.13 25.96 -13.45
CA ASN A 110 -23.60 26.15 -13.38
C ASN A 110 -24.43 24.95 -13.82
N LEU A 111 -24.20 23.79 -13.18
CA LEU A 111 -25.24 22.76 -13.05
C LEU A 111 -25.32 22.32 -11.59
N LYS A 112 -25.75 23.25 -10.72
CA LYS A 112 -26.55 22.87 -9.55
C LYS A 112 -27.87 22.35 -10.10
N THR A 113 -28.04 21.05 -9.99
CA THR A 113 -29.08 20.24 -10.60
C THR A 113 -30.47 20.71 -10.19
N GLU A 114 -31.42 20.67 -11.14
CA GLU A 114 -32.85 20.93 -10.88
C GLU A 114 -33.45 20.09 -9.75
N LEU A 115 -32.76 19.04 -9.32
CA LEU A 115 -33.09 18.25 -8.13
C LEU A 115 -32.99 19.04 -6.82
N ASP A 116 -32.05 20.00 -6.69
CA ASP A 116 -31.98 20.85 -5.48
C ASP A 116 -33.18 21.81 -5.40
N LYS A 117 -33.65 22.31 -6.55
CA LYS A 117 -34.87 23.13 -6.64
C LYS A 117 -36.13 22.30 -6.39
N ILE A 118 -36.14 21.04 -6.82
CA ILE A 118 -37.25 20.11 -6.53
C ILE A 118 -37.24 19.71 -5.06
N GLN A 119 -36.07 19.55 -4.44
CA GLN A 119 -35.91 19.27 -3.02
C GLN A 119 -36.30 20.49 -2.16
N GLU A 120 -35.93 21.72 -2.54
CA GLU A 120 -36.42 22.96 -1.91
C GLU A 120 -37.95 23.07 -1.96
N ILE A 121 -38.58 22.72 -3.10
CA ILE A 121 -40.04 22.73 -3.24
C ILE A 121 -40.68 21.59 -2.42
N ILE A 122 -40.04 20.42 -2.32
CA ILE A 122 -40.53 19.29 -1.51
C ILE A 122 -40.40 19.61 0.00
N ASP A 123 -39.31 20.26 0.41
CA ASP A 123 -39.08 20.71 1.78
C ASP A 123 -40.06 21.85 2.15
N GLU A 124 -40.36 22.78 1.23
CA GLU A 124 -41.45 23.77 1.39
C GLU A 124 -42.84 23.09 1.56
N ILE A 125 -43.08 22.00 0.84
CA ILE A 125 -44.36 21.25 0.89
C ILE A 125 -44.45 20.36 2.13
N GLU A 126 -43.38 19.74 2.62
CA GLU A 126 -43.40 18.92 3.84
C GLU A 126 -43.47 19.76 5.11
N VAL A 127 -42.88 20.96 5.08
CA VAL A 127 -43.06 21.98 6.12
C VAL A 127 -44.52 22.46 6.19
N SER A 128 -45.22 22.55 5.06
CA SER A 128 -46.64 22.98 5.02
C SER A 128 -47.63 22.04 5.73
N LYS A 129 -47.22 20.82 6.13
CA LYS A 129 -48.12 19.83 6.74
C LYS A 129 -48.25 19.90 8.27
N ASN A 130 -47.45 20.71 8.97
CA ASN A 130 -47.59 20.89 10.42
C ASN A 130 -47.46 22.34 10.92
N VAL A 131 -47.40 23.32 10.03
CA VAL A 131 -47.23 24.72 10.41
C VAL A 131 -48.59 25.43 10.40
N LYS A 132 -48.94 26.08 11.51
CA LYS A 132 -50.15 26.90 11.58
C LYS A 132 -50.02 28.02 10.53
N GLN A 133 -51.08 28.31 9.79
CA GLN A 133 -51.09 29.37 8.79
C GLN A 133 -50.57 30.72 9.33
N GLU A 134 -50.80 30.98 10.62
CA GLU A 134 -50.29 32.13 11.38
C GLU A 134 -48.75 32.22 11.46
N THR A 135 -48.03 31.09 11.51
CA THR A 135 -46.55 31.07 11.64
C THR A 135 -45.81 31.30 10.32
N ILE A 136 -46.44 30.97 9.18
CA ILE A 136 -45.89 31.28 7.85
C ILE A 136 -46.05 32.77 7.56
N GLU A 137 -47.24 33.33 7.86
CA GLU A 137 -47.51 34.76 7.72
C GLU A 137 -46.54 35.63 8.57
N SER A 138 -46.18 35.18 9.78
CA SER A 138 -45.19 35.88 10.60
C SER A 138 -43.76 35.80 10.04
N LEU A 139 -43.39 34.68 9.43
CA LEU A 139 -42.05 34.49 8.84
C LEU A 139 -41.90 35.33 7.56
N GLU A 140 -42.90 35.35 6.68
CA GLU A 140 -42.90 36.18 5.46
C GLU A 140 -42.75 37.65 5.81
N LYS A 141 -43.53 38.13 6.79
CA LYS A 141 -43.45 39.51 7.28
C LYS A 141 -42.07 39.82 7.88
N PHE A 142 -41.49 38.89 8.65
CA PHE A 142 -40.14 39.04 9.18
C PHE A 142 -39.07 39.11 8.08
N LEU A 143 -39.15 38.26 7.05
CA LEU A 143 -38.20 38.26 5.94
C LEU A 143 -38.28 39.54 5.11
N GLU A 144 -39.48 40.11 4.93
CA GLU A 144 -39.67 41.43 4.33
C GLU A 144 -39.00 42.53 5.17
N GLU A 145 -39.27 42.59 6.48
CA GLU A 145 -38.65 43.55 7.41
C GLU A 145 -37.12 43.40 7.46
N LEU A 146 -36.60 42.17 7.45
CA LEU A 146 -35.18 41.87 7.42
C LEU A 146 -34.52 42.35 6.12
N SER A 147 -35.21 42.22 4.98
CA SER A 147 -34.67 42.64 3.68
C SER A 147 -34.45 44.15 3.59
N GLU A 148 -35.29 44.94 4.24
CA GLU A 148 -35.18 46.41 4.29
C GLU A 148 -34.04 46.87 5.21
N MET A 149 -33.83 46.16 6.32
CA MET A 149 -32.88 46.54 7.39
C MET A 149 -31.55 45.78 7.33
N LYS A 150 -31.34 44.92 6.32
CA LYS A 150 -30.21 43.96 6.21
C LYS A 150 -28.82 44.59 6.31
N GLU A 151 -28.66 45.80 5.80
CA GLU A 151 -27.38 46.51 5.78
C GLU A 151 -27.15 47.42 7.00
N GLU A 152 -28.15 47.54 7.88
CA GLU A 152 -28.07 48.34 9.10
C GLU A 152 -27.51 47.52 10.28
N GLU A 153 -26.76 48.17 11.16
CA GLU A 153 -26.33 47.55 12.43
C GLU A 153 -27.44 47.68 13.46
N PRO A 154 -27.70 46.66 14.30
CA PRO A 154 -26.91 45.44 14.53
C PRO A 154 -27.25 44.25 13.62
N TYR A 155 -28.18 44.39 12.68
CA TYR A 155 -28.73 43.27 11.87
C TYR A 155 -27.69 42.68 10.93
N LYS A 156 -26.89 43.53 10.27
CA LYS A 156 -25.78 43.12 9.42
C LYS A 156 -24.80 42.20 10.15
N SER A 157 -24.33 42.61 11.32
CA SER A 157 -23.42 41.79 12.15
C SER A 157 -24.09 40.54 12.72
N SER A 158 -25.40 40.57 12.97
CA SER A 158 -26.16 39.40 13.42
C SER A 158 -26.21 38.31 12.35
N LEU A 159 -26.33 38.70 11.07
CA LEU A 159 -26.41 37.79 9.93
C LEU A 159 -25.12 37.01 9.67
N GLU A 160 -23.95 37.49 10.11
CA GLU A 160 -22.68 36.75 9.99
C GLU A 160 -22.67 35.42 10.77
N PHE A 161 -23.60 35.27 11.73
CA PHE A 161 -23.74 34.05 12.53
C PHE A 161 -24.70 33.01 11.95
N PHE A 162 -25.36 33.30 10.83
CA PHE A 162 -26.30 32.41 10.14
C PHE A 162 -25.77 32.03 8.76
N GLY A 163 -25.88 30.74 8.39
CA GLY A 163 -25.37 30.24 7.12
C GLY A 163 -26.27 30.61 5.93
N ASP A 164 -27.58 30.44 6.09
CA ASP A 164 -28.60 30.77 5.10
C ASP A 164 -29.95 31.11 5.76
N ASN A 165 -30.92 31.57 4.95
CA ASN A 165 -32.25 31.94 5.43
C ASN A 165 -33.08 30.74 5.92
N SER A 166 -32.69 29.51 5.62
CA SER A 166 -33.40 28.30 6.06
C SER A 166 -33.23 28.04 7.57
N GLU A 167 -32.15 28.58 8.16
CA GLU A 167 -31.89 28.47 9.60
C GLU A 167 -32.92 29.23 10.44
N PHE A 168 -33.46 30.35 9.95
CA PHE A 168 -34.52 31.09 10.65
C PHE A 168 -35.79 30.25 10.82
N PHE A 169 -36.09 29.42 9.82
CA PHE A 169 -37.23 28.51 9.84
C PHE A 169 -37.01 27.35 10.82
N LYS A 170 -35.82 26.72 10.78
CA LYS A 170 -35.46 25.59 11.67
C LYS A 170 -35.43 25.97 13.14
N GLU A 171 -35.06 27.20 13.46
CA GLU A 171 -34.91 27.69 14.83
C GLU A 171 -36.09 28.55 15.32
N GLU A 172 -37.20 28.58 14.56
CA GLU A 172 -38.43 29.30 14.91
C GLU A 172 -38.19 30.81 15.19
N ILE A 173 -37.34 31.44 14.38
CA ILE A 173 -37.00 32.87 14.46
C ILE A 173 -37.96 33.66 13.57
N PHE A 174 -38.84 34.44 14.19
CA PHE A 174 -39.92 35.19 13.51
C PHE A 174 -39.87 36.70 13.79
N SER A 175 -38.80 37.21 14.39
CA SER A 175 -38.61 38.65 14.60
C SER A 175 -37.14 39.05 14.61
N LEU A 176 -36.88 40.32 14.31
CA LEU A 176 -35.54 40.92 14.36
C LEU A 176 -34.92 40.81 15.77
N GLU A 177 -35.74 40.89 16.83
CA GLU A 177 -35.29 40.72 18.22
C GLU A 177 -34.85 39.29 18.50
N GLN A 178 -35.62 38.28 18.05
CA GLN A 178 -35.26 36.87 18.19
C GLN A 178 -33.98 36.52 17.41
N MET A 179 -33.81 37.10 16.23
CA MET A 179 -32.58 36.93 15.43
C MET A 179 -31.35 37.44 16.18
N ILE A 180 -31.44 38.64 16.78
CA ILE A 180 -30.34 39.21 17.58
C ILE A 180 -30.06 38.34 18.81
N GLU A 181 -31.09 37.87 19.50
CA GLU A 181 -30.94 37.03 20.70
C GLU A 181 -30.22 35.70 20.36
N GLU A 182 -30.61 35.05 19.26
CA GLU A 182 -29.97 33.81 18.82
C GLU A 182 -28.56 34.05 18.27
N ALA A 183 -28.31 35.17 17.57
CA ALA A 183 -26.95 35.57 17.17
C ALA A 183 -26.03 35.75 18.39
N LYS A 184 -26.52 36.40 19.46
CA LYS A 184 -25.78 36.54 20.73
C LYS A 184 -25.49 35.19 21.38
N LYS A 185 -26.45 34.27 21.37
CA LYS A 185 -26.29 32.90 21.90
C LYS A 185 -25.26 32.09 21.11
N ARG A 186 -25.29 32.17 19.77
CA ARG A 186 -24.31 31.54 18.89
C ARG A 186 -22.91 32.13 19.08
N PHE A 187 -22.82 33.45 19.21
CA PHE A 187 -21.56 34.13 19.52
C PHE A 187 -20.98 33.65 20.86
N GLU A 188 -21.81 33.54 21.90
CA GLU A 188 -21.40 33.06 23.22
C GLU A 188 -20.83 31.62 23.18
N GLN A 189 -21.42 30.76 22.35
CA GLN A 189 -20.91 29.39 22.13
C GLN A 189 -19.56 29.35 21.40
N ARG A 190 -19.24 30.37 20.60
CA ARG A 190 -17.97 30.48 19.86
C ARG A 190 -16.83 31.13 20.66
N ILE A 191 -17.09 31.64 21.87
CA ILE A 191 -16.04 32.21 22.74
C ILE A 191 -14.94 31.16 22.98
N ASN A 192 -13.67 31.55 22.85
CA ASN A 192 -12.46 30.70 22.78
C ASN A 192 -12.11 30.10 21.41
N SER A 193 -12.94 30.35 20.40
CA SER A 193 -12.72 30.01 18.99
C SER A 193 -13.17 31.14 18.06
N LEU A 194 -13.05 32.40 18.49
CA LEU A 194 -13.51 33.55 17.71
C LEU A 194 -12.51 33.89 16.61
N GLU A 195 -13.02 34.16 15.41
CA GLU A 195 -12.25 34.75 14.32
C GLU A 195 -12.28 36.29 14.39
N PRO A 196 -11.35 37.00 13.71
CA PRO A 196 -11.32 38.46 13.69
C PRO A 196 -12.61 39.12 13.16
N SER A 197 -13.36 38.45 12.29
CA SER A 197 -14.71 38.88 11.86
C SER A 197 -15.73 38.77 12.98
N ASP A 198 -15.75 37.63 13.69
CA ASP A 198 -16.68 37.41 14.81
C ASP A 198 -16.50 38.50 15.90
N ILE A 199 -15.25 38.88 16.21
CA ILE A 199 -14.98 39.93 17.20
C ILE A 199 -15.48 41.31 16.75
N LYS A 200 -15.40 41.63 15.45
CA LYS A 200 -16.00 42.87 14.91
C LYS A 200 -17.52 42.83 15.03
N ALA A 201 -18.14 41.74 14.62
CA ALA A 201 -19.58 41.55 14.70
C ALA A 201 -20.07 41.61 16.16
N GLY A 202 -19.39 40.91 17.08
CA GLY A 202 -19.67 40.94 18.51
C GLY A 202 -19.55 42.34 19.13
N SER A 203 -18.60 43.16 18.65
CA SER A 203 -18.49 44.56 19.07
C SER A 203 -19.71 45.39 18.65
N LYS A 204 -20.24 45.18 17.43
CA LYS A 204 -21.48 45.83 16.95
C LYS A 204 -22.73 45.34 17.69
N LEU A 205 -22.71 44.10 18.18
CA LEU A 205 -23.77 43.53 19.03
C LEU A 205 -23.68 43.93 20.51
N GLY A 206 -22.65 44.69 20.91
CA GLY A 206 -22.44 45.11 22.30
C GLY A 206 -21.96 43.99 23.23
N LEU A 207 -21.30 42.96 22.69
CA LEU A 207 -20.86 41.77 23.43
C LEU A 207 -19.39 41.84 23.92
N ASN A 208 -18.75 43.00 23.83
CA ASN A 208 -17.33 43.13 24.18
C ASN A 208 -17.03 42.77 25.65
N ASP A 209 -17.87 43.20 26.59
CA ASP A 209 -17.70 42.88 28.01
C ASP A 209 -17.80 41.37 28.26
N LEU A 210 -18.68 40.69 27.53
CA LEU A 210 -18.85 39.23 27.61
C LEU A 210 -17.59 38.49 27.16
N VAL A 211 -16.95 38.93 26.07
CA VAL A 211 -15.68 38.35 25.59
C VAL A 211 -14.57 38.56 26.61
N GLN A 212 -14.49 39.77 27.18
CA GLN A 212 -13.46 40.13 28.15
C GLN A 212 -13.56 39.29 29.44
N GLU A 213 -14.77 38.98 29.89
CA GLU A 213 -15.02 38.16 31.08
C GLU A 213 -14.86 36.65 30.81
N LYS A 214 -15.43 36.12 29.71
CA LYS A 214 -15.55 34.67 29.50
C LYS A 214 -14.43 34.04 28.67
N SER A 215 -13.70 34.80 27.86
CA SER A 215 -12.62 34.22 27.07
C SER A 215 -11.46 33.76 27.96
N LEU A 216 -10.80 32.67 27.59
CA LEU A 216 -9.54 32.20 28.16
C LEU A 216 -8.35 32.61 27.29
N ARG A 217 -8.60 33.21 26.12
CA ARG A 217 -7.58 33.57 25.13
C ARG A 217 -7.25 35.06 25.21
N GLU A 218 -5.98 35.37 25.44
CA GLU A 218 -5.52 36.77 25.59
C GLU A 218 -5.75 37.60 24.32
N TRP A 219 -5.60 37.01 23.13
CA TRP A 219 -5.82 37.73 21.87
C TRP A 219 -7.28 38.15 21.67
N GLU A 220 -8.26 37.32 22.07
CA GLU A 220 -9.69 37.68 21.98
C GLU A 220 -10.03 38.82 22.95
N LYS A 221 -9.51 38.77 24.18
CA LYS A 221 -9.71 39.81 25.20
C LYS A 221 -9.11 41.14 24.77
N ILE A 222 -7.84 41.14 24.37
CA ILE A 222 -7.10 42.35 24.02
C ILE A 222 -7.73 42.99 22.78
N SER A 223 -8.09 42.21 21.76
CA SER A 223 -8.77 42.74 20.57
C SER A 223 -10.16 43.29 20.86
N SER A 224 -10.94 42.66 21.76
CA SER A 224 -12.23 43.20 22.19
C SER A 224 -12.11 44.50 23.01
N LYS A 225 -11.11 44.58 23.92
CA LYS A 225 -10.78 45.82 24.64
C LYS A 225 -10.40 46.96 23.69
N ALA A 226 -9.56 46.64 22.70
CA ALA A 226 -9.13 47.61 21.69
C ALA A 226 -10.32 48.17 20.90
N LEU A 227 -11.27 47.33 20.50
CA LEU A 227 -12.50 47.78 19.82
C LEU A 227 -13.45 48.59 20.72
N SER A 228 -13.35 48.44 22.04
CA SER A 228 -14.13 49.19 23.02
C SER A 228 -13.49 50.53 23.39
N GLY A 229 -12.33 50.87 22.81
CA GLY A 229 -11.58 52.09 23.12
C GLY A 229 -10.85 52.06 24.46
N ILE A 230 -10.67 50.88 25.07
CA ILE A 230 -9.90 50.70 26.30
C ILE A 230 -8.40 50.66 25.96
N ASP A 231 -7.56 51.32 26.75
CA ASP A 231 -6.10 51.28 26.57
C ASP A 231 -5.55 49.86 26.83
N ILE A 232 -4.82 49.31 25.86
CA ILE A 232 -4.30 47.94 25.86
C ILE A 232 -2.78 47.87 26.07
N LYS A 233 -2.08 48.99 26.28
CA LYS A 233 -0.61 49.01 26.42
C LYS A 233 -0.10 48.07 27.49
N ASP A 234 -0.67 48.15 28.69
CA ASP A 234 -0.26 47.32 29.82
C ASP A 234 -0.56 45.83 29.59
N ASP A 235 -1.60 45.51 28.81
CA ASP A 235 -1.91 44.13 28.43
C ASP A 235 -0.86 43.59 27.44
N LEU A 236 -0.49 44.41 26.45
CA LEU A 236 0.51 44.06 25.44
C LEU A 236 1.92 43.93 26.04
N GLU A 237 2.31 44.80 26.97
CA GLU A 237 3.60 44.70 27.68
C GLU A 237 3.65 43.44 28.55
N ARG A 238 2.58 43.13 29.29
CA ARG A 238 2.52 41.87 30.06
C ARG A 238 2.58 40.64 29.18
N LEU A 239 1.94 40.66 28.01
CA LEU A 239 1.97 39.54 27.08
C LEU A 239 3.37 39.36 26.47
N LEU A 240 4.05 40.46 26.15
CA LEU A 240 5.43 40.45 25.69
C LEU A 240 6.36 39.83 26.74
N ASP A 241 6.26 40.29 28.00
CA ASP A 241 7.09 39.81 29.11
C ASP A 241 6.79 38.35 29.51
N SER A 242 5.59 37.84 29.20
CA SER A 242 5.20 36.46 29.49
C SER A 242 5.98 35.40 28.69
N GLY A 243 6.66 35.81 27.62
CA GLY A 243 7.40 34.92 26.73
C GLY A 243 6.52 34.03 25.83
N LYS A 244 5.20 34.21 25.83
CA LYS A 244 4.27 33.44 24.98
C LYS A 244 4.19 33.99 23.55
N LEU A 245 5.21 33.68 22.75
CA LEU A 245 5.34 34.20 21.38
C LEU A 245 4.11 33.95 20.49
N ASN A 246 3.51 32.76 20.55
CA ASN A 246 2.33 32.44 19.73
C ASN A 246 1.11 33.30 20.09
N ASP A 247 0.88 33.55 21.38
CA ASP A 247 -0.23 34.38 21.84
C ASP A 247 0.00 35.84 21.43
N LEU A 248 1.24 36.31 21.50
CA LEU A 248 1.63 37.64 21.02
C LEU A 248 1.39 37.80 19.52
N LEU A 249 1.85 36.85 18.70
CA LEU A 249 1.67 36.87 17.24
C LEU A 249 0.18 36.84 16.84
N LYS A 250 -0.63 36.01 17.50
CA LYS A 250 -2.08 35.98 17.29
C LYS A 250 -2.74 37.29 17.69
N THR A 251 -2.34 37.87 18.82
CA THR A 251 -2.85 39.19 19.27
C THR A 251 -2.52 40.27 18.24
N MET A 252 -1.29 40.28 17.71
CA MET A 252 -0.89 41.22 16.65
C MET A 252 -1.71 41.04 15.37
N LYS A 253 -1.94 39.79 14.94
CA LYS A 253 -2.79 39.49 13.77
C LYS A 253 -4.22 39.99 13.99
N PHE A 254 -4.82 39.62 15.12
CA PHE A 254 -6.19 40.00 15.45
C PHE A 254 -6.33 41.52 15.51
N LEU A 255 -5.47 42.24 16.22
CA LEU A 255 -5.50 43.70 16.28
C LEU A 255 -5.38 44.37 14.91
N ASN A 256 -4.50 43.85 14.04
CA ASN A 256 -4.31 44.38 12.69
C ASN A 256 -5.56 44.17 11.80
N GLU A 257 -6.26 43.05 11.99
CA GLU A 257 -7.46 42.73 11.22
C GLU A 257 -8.73 43.37 11.80
N THR A 258 -8.83 43.53 13.14
CA THR A 258 -10.00 44.06 13.84
C THR A 258 -10.09 45.59 13.80
N SER A 259 -8.98 46.28 13.99
CA SER A 259 -8.99 47.72 14.28
C SER A 259 -8.16 48.53 13.28
N ARG A 260 -8.69 49.67 12.83
CA ARG A 260 -8.01 50.59 11.88
C ARG A 260 -7.46 51.87 12.51
N GLU A 261 -7.58 52.01 13.83
CA GLU A 261 -7.12 53.19 14.56
C GLU A 261 -5.60 53.37 14.49
N ASP A 262 -5.17 54.63 14.37
CA ASP A 262 -3.74 54.94 14.22
C ASP A 262 -2.94 54.74 15.53
N SER A 263 -3.60 54.81 16.69
CA SER A 263 -3.03 54.44 18.00
C SER A 263 -2.60 52.97 18.03
N ILE A 264 -3.48 52.07 17.59
CA ILE A 264 -3.24 50.61 17.56
C ILE A 264 -2.14 50.27 16.55
N LYS A 265 -2.12 50.94 15.38
CA LYS A 265 -1.02 50.78 14.40
C LYS A 265 0.34 51.18 14.98
N ALA A 266 0.40 52.26 15.76
CA ALA A 266 1.64 52.70 16.40
C ALA A 266 2.14 51.67 17.42
N GLU A 267 1.25 51.08 18.21
CA GLU A 267 1.58 50.02 19.16
C GLU A 267 2.02 48.72 18.47
N LEU A 268 1.35 48.31 17.39
CA LEU A 268 1.77 47.17 16.59
C LEU A 268 3.18 47.35 16.01
N ASN A 269 3.53 48.55 15.53
CA ASN A 269 4.88 48.84 15.04
C ASN A 269 5.92 48.80 16.17
N HIS A 270 5.57 49.28 17.36
CA HIS A 270 6.45 49.17 18.54
C HIS A 270 6.68 47.71 18.94
N LEU A 271 5.64 46.88 18.93
CA LEU A 271 5.74 45.43 19.19
C LEU A 271 6.57 44.71 18.13
N LYS A 272 6.41 45.03 16.83
CA LYS A 272 7.23 44.45 15.75
C LYS A 272 8.72 44.66 15.99
N ASN A 273 9.13 45.82 16.52
CA ASN A 273 10.53 46.09 16.84
C ASN A 273 11.05 45.26 18.02
N LYS A 274 10.24 45.09 19.08
CA LYS A 274 10.60 44.27 20.25
C LYS A 274 10.51 42.75 19.99
N LEU A 275 9.77 42.34 18.96
CA LEU A 275 9.66 40.93 18.53
C LEU A 275 11.03 40.34 18.17
N ARG A 276 11.95 41.16 17.65
CA ARG A 276 13.32 40.78 17.28
C ARG A 276 14.03 39.99 18.37
N ASP A 277 13.91 40.42 19.63
CA ASP A 277 14.66 39.85 20.74
C ASP A 277 14.09 38.50 21.22
N HIS A 278 12.84 38.23 20.86
CA HIS A 278 12.07 37.05 21.25
C HIS A 278 12.11 35.93 20.21
N ILE A 279 12.55 36.21 18.99
CA ILE A 279 12.80 35.18 17.96
C ILE A 279 14.20 34.59 18.18
N ASN A 280 14.25 33.32 18.55
CA ASN A 280 15.49 32.64 18.91
C ASN A 280 15.92 31.56 17.91
N ASN A 281 15.04 31.06 17.04
CA ASN A 281 15.35 30.01 16.07
C ASN A 281 14.50 30.14 14.79
N LEU A 282 14.83 29.36 13.76
CA LEU A 282 14.19 29.39 12.44
C LEU A 282 12.71 29.00 12.50
N GLU A 283 12.32 28.11 13.43
CA GLU A 283 10.93 27.71 13.61
C GLU A 283 10.07 28.87 14.14
N GLN A 284 10.57 29.58 15.15
CA GLN A 284 9.94 30.80 15.67
C GLN A 284 9.88 31.90 14.60
N LEU A 285 10.95 32.06 13.81
CA LEU A 285 10.99 33.01 12.71
C LEU A 285 9.95 32.67 11.63
N PHE A 286 9.85 31.40 11.24
CA PHE A 286 8.88 30.93 10.25
C PHE A 286 7.44 31.12 10.73
N ASN A 287 7.15 30.76 11.99
CA ASN A 287 5.82 30.96 12.57
C ASN A 287 5.45 32.44 12.66
N ALA A 288 6.41 33.29 13.03
CA ALA A 288 6.22 34.74 13.05
C ALA A 288 5.94 35.29 11.64
N ALA A 289 6.76 34.92 10.65
CA ALA A 289 6.58 35.37 9.27
C ALA A 289 5.25 34.91 8.66
N LYS A 290 4.88 33.64 8.88
CA LYS A 290 3.60 33.07 8.45
C LYS A 290 2.40 33.77 9.07
N THR A 291 2.47 34.13 10.35
CA THR A 291 1.35 34.76 11.05
C THR A 291 1.20 36.24 10.69
N LEU A 292 2.31 36.95 10.47
CA LEU A 292 2.31 38.37 10.13
C LEU A 292 2.17 38.64 8.62
N GLY A 293 2.42 37.63 7.77
CA GLY A 293 2.43 37.78 6.31
C GLY A 293 3.67 38.50 5.75
N GLU A 294 4.63 38.86 6.61
CA GLU A 294 5.89 39.51 6.26
C GLU A 294 7.03 38.99 7.13
N LEU A 295 8.27 39.11 6.67
CA LEU A 295 9.44 38.71 7.44
C LEU A 295 9.72 39.76 8.53
N PRO A 296 9.59 39.43 9.84
CA PRO A 296 9.91 40.37 10.90
C PRO A 296 11.42 40.62 10.98
N ASN A 297 11.84 41.68 11.68
CA ASN A 297 13.25 41.89 11.99
C ASN A 297 13.71 40.86 13.04
N PHE A 298 14.89 40.27 12.87
CA PHE A 298 15.44 39.25 13.78
C PHE A 298 16.96 39.35 13.87
N ASP A 299 17.55 38.77 14.92
CA ASP A 299 18.99 38.60 15.03
C ASP A 299 19.44 37.36 14.27
N LYS A 300 20.09 37.56 13.11
CA LYS A 300 20.52 36.49 12.21
C LYS A 300 21.48 35.50 12.86
N GLU A 301 22.54 35.98 13.52
CA GLU A 301 23.57 35.11 14.10
C GLU A 301 22.99 34.26 15.24
N LYS A 302 22.18 34.90 16.10
CA LYS A 302 21.50 34.22 17.20
C LYS A 302 20.55 33.13 16.69
N VAL A 303 19.70 33.48 15.71
CA VAL A 303 18.69 32.57 15.14
C VAL A 303 19.33 31.40 14.43
N LEU A 304 20.29 31.62 13.52
CA LEU A 304 20.96 30.54 12.79
C LEU A 304 21.80 29.66 13.73
N GLY A 305 22.50 30.27 14.69
CA GLY A 305 23.27 29.56 15.71
C GLY A 305 22.41 28.60 16.53
N ASN A 306 21.35 29.09 17.18
CA ASN A 306 20.47 28.27 17.99
C ASN A 306 19.73 27.19 17.17
N SER A 307 19.38 27.49 15.92
CA SER A 307 18.69 26.55 15.03
C SER A 307 19.57 25.35 14.69
N SER A 308 20.86 25.60 14.43
CA SER A 308 21.84 24.55 14.13
C SER A 308 22.09 23.59 15.30
N GLU A 309 21.86 24.02 16.55
CA GLU A 309 22.03 23.19 17.75
C GLU A 309 20.74 22.45 18.16
N SER A 310 19.57 23.02 17.85
CA SER A 310 18.28 22.54 18.37
C SER A 310 17.57 21.53 17.46
N SER A 311 17.84 21.53 16.15
CA SER A 311 17.10 20.69 15.20
C SER A 311 17.98 20.16 14.05
N SER A 312 17.43 19.23 13.26
CA SER A 312 18.18 18.55 12.21
C SER A 312 18.53 19.48 11.03
N PHE A 313 19.58 19.13 10.29
CA PHE A 313 19.99 19.84 9.08
C PHE A 313 18.86 19.97 8.06
N GLU A 314 18.15 18.87 7.77
CA GLU A 314 17.04 18.86 6.80
C GLU A 314 15.88 19.76 7.25
N HIS A 315 15.52 19.72 8.53
CA HIS A 315 14.46 20.56 9.07
C HIS A 315 14.80 22.05 8.95
N ASN A 316 16.00 22.44 9.38
CA ASN A 316 16.49 23.81 9.27
C ASN A 316 16.59 24.29 7.82
N TYR A 317 17.07 23.42 6.92
CA TYR A 317 17.15 23.74 5.50
C TYR A 317 15.77 23.96 4.89
N ASN A 318 14.78 23.13 5.23
CA ASN A 318 13.41 23.28 4.74
C ASN A 318 12.73 24.55 5.27
N LEU A 319 12.96 24.91 6.53
CA LEU A 319 12.48 26.17 7.10
C LEU A 319 13.12 27.37 6.39
N ALA A 320 14.44 27.36 6.20
CA ALA A 320 15.16 28.39 5.45
C ALA A 320 14.70 28.47 3.99
N ASN A 321 14.43 27.33 3.34
CA ASN A 321 13.89 27.28 1.99
C ASN A 321 12.51 27.92 1.88
N SER A 322 11.63 27.63 2.85
CA SER A 322 10.29 28.23 2.91
C SER A 322 10.39 29.74 3.14
N LEU A 323 11.30 30.18 4.03
CA LEU A 323 11.52 31.61 4.28
C LEU A 323 12.05 32.34 3.03
N ASP A 324 13.00 31.74 2.32
CA ASP A 324 13.56 32.31 1.09
C ASP A 324 12.50 32.38 -0.03
N GLN A 325 11.68 31.33 -0.19
CA GLN A 325 10.66 31.26 -1.25
C GLN A 325 9.48 32.21 -1.01
N PHE A 326 8.93 32.25 0.21
CA PHE A 326 7.72 33.01 0.52
C PHE A 326 8.00 34.47 0.89
N PHE A 327 9.18 34.77 1.46
CA PHE A 327 9.50 36.09 1.99
C PHE A 327 10.78 36.73 1.41
N GLY A 328 11.43 36.07 0.44
CA GLY A 328 12.56 36.66 -0.29
C GLY A 328 13.85 36.81 0.52
N SER A 329 14.06 36.00 1.56
CA SER A 329 15.32 35.97 2.31
C SER A 329 16.45 35.22 1.58
N ASN A 330 17.65 35.19 2.16
CA ASN A 330 18.80 34.40 1.71
C ASN A 330 19.36 33.51 2.85
N LEU A 331 18.46 32.94 3.65
CA LEU A 331 18.82 32.19 4.85
C LEU A 331 19.42 30.82 4.52
N ARG A 332 19.11 30.20 3.37
CA ARG A 332 19.73 28.92 2.99
C ARG A 332 21.24 29.03 2.82
N ALA A 333 21.71 30.09 2.14
CA ALA A 333 23.13 30.29 1.92
C ALA A 333 23.87 30.53 3.25
N GLU A 334 23.34 31.44 4.07
CA GLU A 334 23.90 31.79 5.38
C GLU A 334 23.88 30.58 6.34
N LEU A 335 22.83 29.75 6.31
CA LEU A 335 22.74 28.52 7.10
C LEU A 335 23.81 27.49 6.69
N LEU A 336 24.05 27.32 5.38
CA LEU A 336 25.07 26.41 4.87
C LEU A 336 26.49 26.85 5.22
N ASP A 337 26.77 28.16 5.20
CA ASP A 337 28.03 28.73 5.70
C ASP A 337 28.25 28.37 7.17
N LYS A 338 27.22 28.50 8.01
CA LYS A 338 27.30 28.14 9.43
C LYS A 338 27.57 26.66 9.65
N PHE A 339 26.91 25.78 8.90
CA PHE A 339 27.16 24.34 8.99
C PHE A 339 28.57 23.95 8.53
N GLN A 340 29.12 24.63 7.51
CA GLN A 340 30.50 24.42 7.07
C GLN A 340 31.51 24.81 8.17
N GLU A 341 31.29 25.91 8.88
CA GLU A 341 32.11 26.30 10.04
C GLU A 341 32.04 25.22 11.16
N GLN A 342 30.84 24.74 11.49
CA GLN A 342 30.65 23.73 12.53
C GLN A 342 31.26 22.37 12.18
N MET A 343 31.17 21.95 10.92
CA MET A 343 31.78 20.71 10.44
C MET A 343 33.31 20.79 10.51
N SER A 344 33.89 21.95 10.20
CA SER A 344 35.34 22.21 10.32
C SER A 344 35.84 22.07 11.77
N HIS A 345 34.96 22.31 12.74
CA HIS A 345 35.23 22.10 14.18
C HIS A 345 34.86 20.70 14.69
N ASN A 346 34.62 19.72 13.80
CA ASN A 346 34.24 18.33 14.11
C ASN A 346 32.95 18.18 14.96
N LYS A 347 32.08 19.20 14.98
CA LYS A 347 30.85 19.16 15.80
C LYS A 347 29.68 18.45 15.13
N MET A 348 29.74 18.19 13.82
CA MET A 348 28.63 17.63 13.07
C MET A 348 29.09 16.66 11.98
N ASN A 349 28.25 15.64 11.72
CA ASN A 349 28.45 14.69 10.64
C ASN A 349 27.22 14.69 9.72
N LEU A 350 27.39 15.06 8.46
CA LEU A 350 26.33 15.08 7.46
C LEU A 350 26.48 13.87 6.53
N SER A 351 25.36 13.21 6.23
CA SER A 351 25.32 12.11 5.27
C SER A 351 25.25 12.64 3.83
N LEU A 352 25.69 11.82 2.88
CA LEU A 352 25.53 12.12 1.46
C LEU A 352 24.05 12.28 1.09
N GLU A 353 23.18 11.40 1.59
CA GLU A 353 21.72 11.45 1.38
C GLU A 353 21.13 12.81 1.79
N SER A 354 21.40 13.28 3.01
CA SER A 354 20.85 14.55 3.49
C SER A 354 21.36 15.73 2.67
N LEU A 355 22.61 15.72 2.22
CA LEU A 355 23.16 16.78 1.36
C LEU A 355 22.58 16.74 -0.06
N THR A 356 22.28 15.56 -0.60
CA THR A 356 21.63 15.44 -1.91
C THR A 356 20.16 15.87 -1.90
N LYS A 357 19.43 15.63 -0.80
CA LYS A 357 18.05 16.12 -0.62
C LYS A 357 18.01 17.65 -0.46
N SER A 358 18.98 18.20 0.27
CA SER A 358 19.14 19.64 0.49
C SER A 358 20.14 20.27 -0.47
N ALA A 359 20.11 19.89 -1.75
CA ALA A 359 21.08 20.32 -2.74
C ALA A 359 20.95 21.82 -3.06
N TYR A 360 22.04 22.57 -2.87
CA TYR A 360 22.08 24.00 -3.15
C TYR A 360 23.32 24.38 -3.94
N THR A 361 23.15 25.26 -4.92
CA THR A 361 24.25 25.70 -5.79
C THR A 361 25.03 26.83 -5.11
N ASN A 362 25.87 26.48 -4.13
CA ASN A 362 26.83 27.40 -3.54
C ASN A 362 28.17 26.71 -3.20
N LYS A 363 29.16 27.50 -2.80
CA LYS A 363 30.50 27.01 -2.45
C LYS A 363 30.46 26.13 -1.19
N SER A 364 29.69 26.55 -0.19
CA SER A 364 29.58 25.93 1.13
C SER A 364 29.03 24.51 1.04
N TRP A 365 27.96 24.31 0.27
CA TRP A 365 27.39 22.99 -0.01
C TRP A 365 28.39 22.08 -0.74
N ASN A 366 29.11 22.61 -1.74
CA ASN A 366 30.14 21.85 -2.46
C ASN A 366 31.24 21.33 -1.53
N GLU A 367 31.67 22.15 -0.57
CA GLU A 367 32.67 21.76 0.41
C GLU A 367 32.14 20.70 1.39
N LEU A 368 30.92 20.88 1.91
CA LEU A 368 30.23 19.91 2.76
C LEU A 368 30.09 18.55 2.05
N PHE A 369 29.67 18.54 0.78
CA PHE A 369 29.51 17.33 -0.02
C PHE A 369 30.86 16.61 -0.24
N ASN A 370 31.90 17.35 -0.66
CA ASN A 370 33.22 16.76 -0.87
C ASN A 370 33.81 16.17 0.43
N GLN A 371 33.57 16.80 1.57
CA GLN A 371 34.01 16.28 2.87
C GLN A 371 33.24 15.01 3.27
N ALA A 372 31.91 15.00 3.10
CA ALA A 372 31.08 13.82 3.33
C ALA A 372 31.49 12.63 2.44
N LEU A 373 31.77 12.90 1.16
CA LEU A 373 32.25 11.88 0.20
C LEU A 373 33.60 11.31 0.62
N LYS A 374 34.58 12.16 0.95
CA LYS A 374 35.89 11.73 1.45
C LYS A 374 35.78 10.87 2.70
N LYS A 375 34.85 11.21 3.60
CA LYS A 375 34.58 10.42 4.79
C LYS A 375 33.98 9.05 4.44
N ALA A 376 32.98 9.00 3.56
CA ALA A 376 32.38 7.74 3.10
C ALA A 376 33.42 6.81 2.44
N ILE A 377 34.31 7.34 1.61
CA ILE A 377 35.43 6.60 1.01
C ILE A 377 36.38 6.07 2.10
N LYS A 378 36.73 6.90 3.08
CA LYS A 378 37.58 6.50 4.22
C LYS A 378 36.95 5.40 5.05
N ASP A 379 35.64 5.47 5.27
CA ASP A 379 34.89 4.47 6.03
C ASP A 379 34.79 3.15 5.25
N ALA A 380 34.54 3.19 3.93
CA ALA A 380 34.59 2.02 3.05
C ALA A 380 35.98 1.35 3.06
N THR A 381 37.06 2.14 3.04
CA THR A 381 38.44 1.64 3.08
C THR A 381 38.78 0.90 4.39
N LYS A 382 38.12 1.25 5.51
CA LYS A 382 38.33 0.63 6.82
C LYS A 382 37.53 -0.66 7.01
N GLN A 383 36.55 -0.95 6.16
CA GLN A 383 35.74 -2.16 6.30
C GLN A 383 36.57 -3.43 6.01
N PRO A 384 36.22 -4.57 6.64
CA PRO A 384 36.96 -5.83 6.47
C PRO A 384 36.89 -6.33 5.01
N VAL A 385 35.73 -6.15 4.37
CA VAL A 385 35.47 -6.53 2.97
C VAL A 385 35.40 -5.25 2.14
N LYS A 386 36.56 -4.73 1.74
CA LYS A 386 36.69 -3.45 1.03
C LYS A 386 35.93 -3.42 -0.30
N TYR A 387 36.04 -4.47 -1.11
CA TYR A 387 35.40 -4.51 -2.44
C TYR A 387 33.86 -4.34 -2.34
N GLU A 388 33.22 -5.04 -1.40
CA GLU A 388 31.78 -4.96 -1.19
C GLU A 388 31.35 -3.59 -0.61
N ALA A 389 32.18 -3.00 0.25
CA ALA A 389 31.95 -1.65 0.75
C ALA A 389 31.98 -0.61 -0.38
N PHE A 390 32.94 -0.73 -1.31
CA PHE A 390 33.03 0.14 -2.49
C PHE A 390 31.92 -0.11 -3.52
N LYS A 391 31.48 -1.35 -3.72
CA LYS A 391 30.28 -1.67 -4.53
C LYS A 391 29.03 -0.98 -3.97
N ASN A 392 28.81 -1.11 -2.67
CA ASN A 392 27.68 -0.47 -2.00
C ASN A 392 27.73 1.05 -2.11
N LEU A 393 28.91 1.65 -1.91
CA LEU A 393 29.09 3.10 -2.06
C LEU A 393 28.86 3.56 -3.51
N SER A 394 29.34 2.80 -4.50
CA SER A 394 29.12 3.09 -5.93
C SER A 394 27.64 3.05 -6.30
N HIS A 395 26.93 2.04 -5.80
CA HIS A 395 25.49 1.92 -5.99
C HIS A 395 24.71 3.04 -5.28
N GLN A 396 25.07 3.37 -4.04
CA GLN A 396 24.44 4.48 -3.31
C GLN A 396 24.61 5.80 -4.07
N LEU A 397 25.82 6.12 -4.55
CA LEU A 397 26.04 7.34 -5.33
C LEU A 397 25.30 7.33 -6.67
N GLN A 398 25.25 6.20 -7.36
CA GLN A 398 24.48 6.08 -8.61
C GLN A 398 22.98 6.32 -8.36
N GLN A 399 22.42 5.75 -7.29
CA GLN A 399 21.03 5.95 -6.93
C GLN A 399 20.76 7.41 -6.58
N LEU A 400 21.63 8.02 -5.77
CA LEU A 400 21.54 9.43 -5.39
C LEU A 400 21.65 10.36 -6.60
N MET A 401 22.52 10.06 -7.57
CA MET A 401 22.66 10.82 -8.81
C MET A 401 21.36 10.79 -9.63
N ASN A 402 20.70 9.64 -9.70
CA ASN A 402 19.47 9.44 -10.45
C ASN A 402 18.24 10.04 -9.74
N SER A 403 18.23 10.06 -8.40
CA SER A 403 17.12 10.61 -7.61
C SER A 403 17.23 12.11 -7.34
N CYS A 404 18.33 12.76 -7.71
CA CYS A 404 18.54 14.17 -7.39
C CYS A 404 17.81 15.09 -8.38
N GLU A 405 16.91 15.93 -7.86
CA GLU A 405 16.22 16.97 -8.66
C GLU A 405 17.18 18.10 -9.10
N ASN A 406 18.27 18.31 -8.35
CA ASN A 406 19.23 19.38 -8.62
C ASN A 406 20.33 18.92 -9.59
N MET A 407 20.32 19.49 -10.80
CA MET A 407 21.30 19.19 -11.86
C MET A 407 22.76 19.39 -11.43
N HIS A 408 23.06 20.41 -10.63
CA HIS A 408 24.42 20.67 -10.15
C HIS A 408 24.91 19.56 -9.21
N CYS A 409 24.03 19.05 -8.33
CA CYS A 409 24.37 17.94 -7.45
C CYS A 409 24.60 16.64 -8.24
N SER A 410 23.71 16.33 -9.19
CA SER A 410 23.86 15.17 -10.08
C SER A 410 25.18 15.21 -10.87
N GLN A 411 25.52 16.36 -11.46
CA GLN A 411 26.81 16.56 -12.13
C GLN A 411 28.01 16.38 -11.20
N LYS A 412 27.90 16.84 -9.95
CA LYS A 412 28.98 16.70 -8.97
C LYS A 412 29.22 15.23 -8.59
N ILE A 413 28.16 14.45 -8.47
CA ILE A 413 28.28 12.99 -8.24
C ILE A 413 28.90 12.33 -9.47
N ALA A 414 28.42 12.65 -10.68
CA ALA A 414 28.93 12.08 -11.93
C ALA A 414 30.44 12.28 -12.11
N GLN A 415 30.99 13.43 -11.72
CA GLN A 415 32.43 13.70 -11.78
C GLN A 415 33.27 12.78 -10.88
N ASN A 416 32.70 12.27 -9.79
CA ASN A 416 33.42 11.43 -8.83
C ASN A 416 33.20 9.92 -9.05
N LEU A 417 32.19 9.53 -9.84
CA LEU A 417 31.90 8.12 -10.11
C LEU A 417 33.06 7.36 -10.79
N PRO A 418 33.77 7.89 -11.81
CA PRO A 418 34.88 7.17 -12.45
C PRO A 418 36.06 6.85 -11.50
N ASP A 419 36.35 7.75 -10.55
CA ASP A 419 37.37 7.51 -9.53
C ASP A 419 36.90 6.41 -8.57
N LEU A 420 35.63 6.44 -8.18
CA LEU A 420 35.05 5.42 -7.29
C LEU A 420 34.94 4.04 -7.95
N THR A 421 34.61 3.95 -9.24
CA THR A 421 34.60 2.68 -9.98
C THR A 421 36.01 2.09 -10.04
N SER A 422 37.03 2.92 -10.29
CA SER A 422 38.44 2.51 -10.26
C SER A 422 38.84 1.99 -8.88
N GLN A 423 38.50 2.70 -7.80
CA GLN A 423 38.74 2.25 -6.42
C GLN A 423 38.00 0.95 -6.07
N THR A 424 36.81 0.73 -6.65
CA THR A 424 36.04 -0.52 -6.48
C THR A 424 36.80 -1.70 -7.08
N LEU A 425 37.36 -1.55 -8.28
CA LEU A 425 38.18 -2.59 -8.92
C LEU A 425 39.48 -2.84 -8.13
N GLU A 426 40.20 -1.78 -7.74
CA GLU A 426 41.45 -1.88 -6.99
C GLU A 426 41.30 -2.57 -5.62
N ALA A 427 40.11 -2.51 -5.03
CA ALA A 427 39.80 -3.15 -3.76
C ALA A 427 39.61 -4.68 -3.85
N CYS A 428 39.54 -5.24 -5.07
CA CYS A 428 39.41 -6.68 -5.32
C CYS A 428 40.69 -7.43 -4.96
N LYS A 429 40.56 -8.62 -4.36
CA LYS A 429 41.68 -9.44 -3.88
C LYS A 429 41.87 -10.74 -4.66
N ASN A 430 40.91 -11.14 -5.49
CA ASN A 430 40.96 -12.35 -6.30
C ASN A 430 40.15 -12.16 -7.60
N ALA A 431 40.34 -13.09 -8.54
CA ALA A 431 39.70 -13.05 -9.86
C ALA A 431 38.16 -13.00 -9.78
N ASP A 432 37.56 -13.78 -8.88
CA ASP A 432 36.10 -13.84 -8.73
C ASP A 432 35.50 -12.52 -8.25
N GLN A 433 36.17 -11.82 -7.32
CA GLN A 433 35.76 -10.48 -6.89
C GLN A 433 35.85 -9.46 -8.02
N LEU A 434 36.87 -9.56 -8.88
CA LEU A 434 37.00 -8.66 -10.03
C LEU A 434 35.87 -8.89 -11.03
N ARG A 435 35.53 -10.16 -11.33
CA ARG A 435 34.39 -10.51 -12.19
C ARG A 435 33.08 -9.95 -11.65
N ASP A 436 32.78 -10.25 -10.39
CA ASP A 436 31.57 -9.79 -9.69
C ASP A 436 31.49 -8.25 -9.66
N ALA A 437 32.60 -7.57 -9.37
CA ALA A 437 32.63 -6.10 -9.37
C ALA A 437 32.37 -5.50 -10.76
N THR A 438 33.03 -6.02 -11.80
CA THR A 438 32.85 -5.52 -13.17
C THR A 438 31.42 -5.75 -13.68
N GLU A 439 30.85 -6.93 -13.44
CA GLU A 439 29.46 -7.24 -13.80
C GLU A 439 28.47 -6.38 -13.04
N PHE A 440 28.68 -6.21 -11.73
CA PHE A 440 27.84 -5.38 -10.88
C PHE A 440 27.83 -3.93 -11.35
N LEU A 441 29.01 -3.34 -11.61
CA LEU A 441 29.13 -1.96 -12.07
C LEU A 441 28.38 -1.75 -13.40
N ARG A 442 28.57 -2.66 -14.38
CA ARG A 442 27.85 -2.62 -15.66
C ARG A 442 26.34 -2.72 -15.47
N LYS A 443 25.88 -3.60 -14.59
CA LYS A 443 24.45 -3.79 -14.28
C LYS A 443 23.79 -2.52 -13.71
N ILE A 444 24.53 -1.73 -12.93
CA ILE A 444 24.04 -0.45 -12.39
C ILE A 444 24.27 0.74 -13.35
N GLY A 445 24.73 0.49 -14.57
CA GLY A 445 24.95 1.51 -15.61
C GLY A 445 26.26 2.28 -15.48
N LEU A 446 27.24 1.76 -14.72
CA LEU A 446 28.59 2.32 -14.64
C LEU A 446 29.54 1.47 -15.47
N GLU A 447 30.22 2.08 -16.44
CA GLU A 447 31.17 1.37 -17.29
C GLU A 447 32.60 1.50 -16.72
N PRO A 448 33.18 0.42 -16.16
CA PRO A 448 34.57 0.43 -15.75
C PRO A 448 35.51 0.54 -16.96
N ASN A 449 36.60 1.30 -16.82
CA ASN A 449 37.62 1.44 -17.86
C ASN A 449 38.35 0.11 -18.09
N SER A 450 38.48 -0.30 -19.35
CA SER A 450 39.20 -1.50 -19.78
C SER A 450 40.65 -1.54 -19.27
N GLU A 451 41.33 -0.40 -19.22
CA GLU A 451 42.72 -0.33 -18.70
C GLU A 451 42.78 -0.69 -17.21
N SER A 452 41.80 -0.26 -16.42
CA SER A 452 41.73 -0.55 -14.98
C SER A 452 41.43 -2.04 -14.74
N ILE A 453 40.55 -2.64 -15.55
CA ILE A 453 40.27 -4.08 -15.49
C ILE A 453 41.53 -4.88 -15.82
N GLN A 454 42.27 -4.49 -16.87
CA GLN A 454 43.50 -5.16 -17.27
C GLN A 454 44.57 -5.10 -16.17
N GLN A 455 44.85 -3.90 -15.64
CA GLN A 455 45.86 -3.71 -14.59
C GLN A 455 45.56 -4.51 -13.32
N VAL A 456 44.30 -4.53 -12.88
CA VAL A 456 43.90 -5.29 -11.69
C VAL A 456 43.89 -6.79 -11.99
N GLY A 457 43.43 -7.22 -13.17
CA GLY A 457 43.43 -8.63 -13.59
C GLY A 457 44.84 -9.23 -13.63
N GLU A 458 45.80 -8.51 -14.22
CA GLU A 458 47.22 -8.90 -14.27
C GLU A 458 47.80 -9.01 -12.85
N LYS A 459 47.51 -8.04 -11.97
CA LYS A 459 47.94 -8.04 -10.57
C LYS A 459 47.39 -9.24 -9.78
N LEU A 460 46.20 -9.71 -10.13
CA LEU A 460 45.54 -10.85 -9.51
C LEU A 460 45.92 -12.21 -10.12
N GLY A 461 46.78 -12.21 -11.15
CA GLY A 461 47.25 -13.43 -11.82
C GLY A 461 46.20 -14.12 -12.68
N MET A 462 45.21 -13.36 -13.19
CA MET A 462 44.24 -13.87 -14.15
C MET A 462 44.90 -14.20 -15.48
N SER A 463 44.37 -15.17 -16.22
CA SER A 463 44.84 -15.46 -17.58
C SER A 463 44.44 -14.31 -18.51
N ASP A 464 45.20 -14.09 -19.59
CA ASP A 464 44.84 -13.10 -20.60
C ASP A 464 43.42 -13.36 -21.15
N GLU A 465 43.04 -14.63 -21.32
CA GLU A 465 41.70 -15.04 -21.76
C GLU A 465 40.60 -14.57 -20.78
N ASP A 466 40.82 -14.73 -19.47
CA ASP A 466 39.88 -14.32 -18.43
C ASP A 466 39.77 -12.79 -18.31
N ILE A 467 40.86 -12.06 -18.55
CA ILE A 467 40.88 -10.59 -18.55
C ILE A 467 40.17 -10.06 -19.80
N PHE A 468 40.45 -10.63 -20.97
CA PHE A 468 39.77 -10.26 -22.21
C PHE A 468 38.27 -10.56 -22.16
N GLU A 469 37.85 -11.66 -21.52
CA GLU A 469 36.43 -11.95 -21.26
C GLU A 469 35.74 -10.81 -20.50
N LEU A 470 36.41 -10.22 -19.52
CA LEU A 470 35.89 -9.08 -18.76
C LEU A 470 35.86 -7.77 -19.56
N ILE A 471 36.85 -7.56 -20.43
CA ILE A 471 36.94 -6.36 -21.26
C ILE A 471 35.91 -6.43 -22.40
N GLU A 472 35.98 -7.45 -23.25
CA GLU A 472 35.07 -7.69 -24.38
C GLU A 472 34.88 -9.20 -24.65
N PRO A 473 33.71 -9.79 -24.31
CA PRO A 473 33.40 -11.17 -24.69
C PRO A 473 33.25 -11.27 -26.22
N ASN A 474 33.97 -12.21 -26.85
CA ASN A 474 33.94 -12.39 -28.31
C ASN A 474 33.85 -13.86 -28.75
N TYR A 475 33.39 -14.07 -29.99
CA TYR A 475 33.24 -15.40 -30.60
C TYR A 475 34.53 -16.23 -30.64
N GLN A 476 35.69 -15.61 -30.83
CA GLN A 476 36.97 -16.33 -30.94
C GLN A 476 37.38 -16.96 -29.61
N LEU A 477 37.10 -16.28 -28.50
CA LEU A 477 37.31 -16.82 -27.16
C LEU A 477 36.41 -18.04 -26.93
N LEU A 478 35.11 -17.93 -27.21
CA LEU A 478 34.17 -19.04 -27.08
C LEU A 478 34.62 -20.26 -27.90
N LYS A 479 35.01 -20.04 -29.16
CA LYS A 479 35.49 -21.11 -30.03
C LYS A 479 36.74 -21.80 -29.47
N LYS A 480 37.73 -21.03 -28.99
CA LYS A 480 38.93 -21.59 -28.35
C LYS A 480 38.60 -22.41 -27.11
N MET A 481 37.66 -21.95 -26.28
CA MET A 481 37.23 -22.67 -25.08
C MET A 481 36.60 -24.03 -25.42
N ILE A 482 35.77 -24.08 -26.47
CA ILE A 482 35.20 -25.34 -26.98
C ILE A 482 36.28 -26.25 -27.55
N ASP A 483 37.18 -25.69 -28.39
CA ASP A 483 38.28 -26.43 -29.04
C ASP A 483 39.24 -27.07 -28.01
N ASN A 484 39.53 -26.36 -26.92
CA ASN A 484 40.46 -26.79 -25.87
C ASN A 484 39.79 -27.60 -24.75
N SER A 485 38.44 -27.66 -24.72
CA SER A 485 37.68 -28.26 -23.62
C SER A 485 38.09 -27.72 -22.24
N SER A 486 38.42 -26.43 -22.17
CA SER A 486 38.96 -25.77 -20.96
C SER A 486 37.91 -25.13 -20.07
N ALA A 487 36.64 -25.19 -20.46
CA ALA A 487 35.51 -24.54 -19.78
C ALA A 487 34.37 -25.52 -19.51
N ASP A 488 33.67 -25.31 -18.40
CA ASP A 488 32.47 -26.05 -18.03
C ASP A 488 31.22 -25.49 -18.73
N PHE A 489 30.11 -26.21 -18.60
CA PHE A 489 28.81 -25.85 -19.17
C PHE A 489 28.38 -24.43 -18.79
N GLN A 490 28.52 -24.05 -17.51
CA GLN A 490 28.04 -22.75 -17.02
C GLN A 490 28.84 -21.61 -17.66
N ARG A 491 30.16 -21.75 -17.75
CA ARG A 491 31.03 -20.75 -18.34
C ARG A 491 30.79 -20.59 -19.84
N ILE A 492 30.62 -21.70 -20.57
CA ILE A 492 30.29 -21.67 -22.00
C ILE A 492 28.92 -21.01 -22.22
N GLN A 493 27.92 -21.39 -21.44
CA GLN A 493 26.56 -20.84 -21.55
C GLN A 493 26.51 -19.34 -21.25
N HIS A 494 27.24 -18.87 -20.22
CA HIS A 494 27.31 -17.46 -19.87
C HIS A 494 27.90 -16.64 -21.02
N LEU A 495 29.05 -17.07 -21.56
CA LEU A 495 29.70 -16.39 -22.67
C LEU A 495 28.80 -16.38 -23.91
N MET A 496 28.15 -17.50 -24.24
CA MET A 496 27.18 -17.58 -25.34
C MET A 496 26.03 -16.58 -25.20
N ASN A 497 25.49 -16.41 -24.00
CA ASN A 497 24.43 -15.44 -23.73
C ASN A 497 24.92 -13.99 -23.88
N GLN A 498 26.15 -13.68 -23.47
CA GLN A 498 26.75 -12.35 -23.64
C GLN A 498 26.96 -12.01 -25.12
N ILE A 499 27.34 -12.99 -25.95
CA ILE A 499 27.59 -12.79 -27.39
C ILE A 499 26.44 -13.27 -28.28
N ARG A 500 25.21 -13.33 -27.76
CA ARG A 500 24.04 -13.90 -28.46
C ARG A 500 23.89 -13.38 -29.89
N ASP A 501 24.06 -12.07 -30.08
CA ASP A 501 23.92 -11.41 -31.39
C ASP A 501 25.01 -11.82 -32.40
N GLN A 502 26.14 -12.36 -31.91
CA GLN A 502 27.25 -12.84 -32.73
C GLN A 502 27.08 -14.31 -33.13
N ILE A 503 26.13 -15.06 -32.57
CA ILE A 503 25.97 -16.51 -32.82
C ILE A 503 24.82 -16.73 -33.82
N ASN A 504 25.15 -16.74 -35.11
CA ASN A 504 24.23 -17.14 -36.18
C ASN A 504 24.28 -18.66 -36.44
N TYR A 505 23.41 -19.17 -37.30
CA TYR A 505 23.34 -20.61 -37.61
C TYR A 505 24.66 -21.20 -38.12
N ASP A 506 25.41 -20.48 -38.96
CA ASP A 506 26.70 -20.96 -39.49
C ASP A 506 27.76 -21.09 -38.39
N ARG A 507 27.83 -20.11 -37.49
CA ARG A 507 28.70 -20.17 -36.31
C ARG A 507 28.25 -21.24 -35.33
N MET A 508 26.95 -21.40 -35.12
CA MET A 508 26.39 -22.50 -34.33
C MET A 508 26.82 -23.86 -34.87
N LYS A 509 26.76 -24.04 -36.20
CA LYS A 509 27.23 -25.24 -36.88
C LYS A 509 28.73 -25.45 -36.73
N GLU A 510 29.53 -24.39 -36.81
CA GLU A 510 30.98 -24.44 -36.59
C GLU A 510 31.32 -24.86 -35.15
N LEU A 511 30.70 -24.23 -34.14
CA LEU A 511 30.89 -24.59 -32.73
C LEU A 511 30.44 -26.02 -32.45
N THR A 512 29.31 -26.45 -33.04
CA THR A 512 28.81 -27.83 -32.93
C THR A 512 29.80 -28.83 -33.54
N ALA A 513 30.38 -28.52 -34.70
CA ALA A 513 31.38 -29.37 -35.34
C ALA A 513 32.66 -29.49 -34.50
N SER A 514 33.14 -28.37 -33.95
CA SER A 514 34.26 -28.35 -33.00
C SER A 514 33.97 -29.22 -31.78
N ALA A 515 32.80 -29.03 -31.14
CA ALA A 515 32.40 -29.78 -29.96
C ALA A 515 32.31 -31.29 -30.23
N PHE A 516 31.77 -31.71 -31.38
CA PHE A 516 31.76 -33.12 -31.79
C PHE A 516 33.17 -33.68 -32.02
N SER A 517 34.05 -32.93 -32.68
CA SER A 517 35.41 -33.39 -33.00
C SER A 517 36.27 -33.63 -31.75
N ARG A 518 35.97 -32.91 -30.67
CA ARG A 518 36.68 -32.99 -29.37
C ARG A 518 35.95 -33.85 -28.34
N GLU A 519 34.79 -34.41 -28.67
CA GLU A 519 33.88 -35.09 -27.73
C GLU A 519 33.53 -34.24 -26.49
N ASN A 520 33.46 -32.91 -26.66
CA ASN A 520 33.20 -31.97 -25.58
C ASN A 520 31.70 -31.94 -25.23
N ARG A 521 31.30 -32.77 -24.26
CA ARG A 521 29.91 -32.92 -23.82
C ARG A 521 29.32 -31.66 -23.19
N GLU A 522 30.12 -30.93 -22.41
CA GLU A 522 29.72 -29.66 -21.76
C GLU A 522 29.34 -28.62 -22.83
N ALA A 523 30.15 -28.50 -23.89
CA ALA A 523 29.87 -27.62 -25.01
C ALA A 523 28.64 -28.05 -25.81
N LEU A 524 28.48 -29.35 -26.12
CA LEU A 524 27.30 -29.87 -26.82
C LEU A 524 26.00 -29.61 -26.03
N ALA A 525 26.06 -29.74 -24.70
CA ALA A 525 24.96 -29.39 -23.82
C ALA A 525 24.68 -27.88 -23.87
N ALA A 526 25.70 -27.03 -23.68
CA ALA A 526 25.55 -25.57 -23.69
C ALA A 526 24.95 -25.05 -25.00
N LEU A 527 25.39 -25.58 -26.15
CA LEU A 527 24.82 -25.27 -27.48
C LEU A 527 23.34 -25.64 -27.54
N GLY A 528 23.00 -26.87 -27.12
CA GLY A 528 21.61 -27.36 -27.11
C GLY A 528 20.68 -26.59 -26.17
N HIS A 529 21.19 -26.09 -25.04
CA HIS A 529 20.45 -25.24 -24.09
C HIS A 529 20.40 -23.76 -24.49
N PHE A 530 21.16 -23.34 -25.51
CA PHE A 530 21.14 -21.98 -26.04
C PHE A 530 20.17 -21.82 -27.21
N ASN A 531 20.13 -22.79 -28.12
CA ASN A 531 19.13 -22.87 -29.18
C ASN A 531 18.98 -24.34 -29.61
N LEU A 532 17.94 -24.98 -29.10
CA LEU A 532 17.70 -26.41 -29.29
C LEU A 532 17.42 -26.78 -30.76
N SER A 533 16.66 -25.95 -31.48
CA SER A 533 16.28 -26.17 -32.88
C SER A 533 17.50 -26.21 -33.79
N ASP A 534 18.32 -25.15 -33.72
CA ASP A 534 19.48 -24.99 -34.59
C ASP A 534 20.59 -25.95 -34.25
N SER A 535 20.80 -26.23 -32.96
CA SER A 535 21.79 -27.22 -32.51
C SER A 535 21.46 -28.63 -33.01
N LEU A 536 20.19 -29.06 -32.95
CA LEU A 536 19.77 -30.37 -33.46
C LEU A 536 19.87 -30.47 -34.99
N LYS A 537 19.57 -29.39 -35.71
CA LYS A 537 19.75 -29.31 -37.18
C LYS A 537 21.23 -29.34 -37.56
N ALA A 538 22.07 -28.60 -36.83
CA ALA A 538 23.52 -28.60 -37.00
C ALA A 538 24.10 -29.99 -36.75
N ALA A 539 23.72 -30.63 -35.63
CA ALA A 539 24.14 -31.99 -35.29
C ALA A 539 23.75 -33.02 -36.36
N GLN A 540 22.55 -32.89 -36.94
CA GLN A 540 22.11 -33.72 -38.06
C GLN A 540 23.00 -33.53 -39.29
N SER A 541 23.32 -32.28 -39.62
CA SER A 541 24.13 -31.97 -40.80
C SER A 541 25.57 -32.47 -40.71
N ILE A 542 26.08 -32.68 -39.49
CA ILE A 542 27.46 -33.11 -39.22
C ILE A 542 27.54 -34.63 -39.06
N GLY A 543 26.71 -35.19 -38.18
CA GLY A 543 26.78 -36.59 -37.75
C GLY A 543 25.56 -37.43 -38.11
N GLY A 544 24.65 -36.91 -38.95
CA GLY A 544 23.40 -37.58 -39.29
C GLY A 544 22.53 -37.85 -38.05
N ASP A 545 21.82 -38.99 -38.07
CA ASP A 545 20.96 -39.40 -36.96
C ASP A 545 21.76 -39.67 -35.67
N GLU A 546 22.97 -40.21 -35.78
CA GLU A 546 23.84 -40.47 -34.63
C GLU A 546 24.32 -39.17 -33.97
N GLY A 547 24.57 -38.13 -34.76
CA GLY A 547 24.90 -36.80 -34.27
C GLY A 547 23.77 -36.20 -33.44
N GLN A 548 22.53 -36.31 -33.91
CA GLN A 548 21.36 -35.87 -33.14
C GLN A 548 21.21 -36.63 -31.83
N ASP A 549 21.35 -37.97 -31.86
CA ASP A 549 21.21 -38.80 -30.67
C ASP A 549 22.30 -38.51 -29.62
N LYS A 550 23.54 -38.27 -30.06
CA LYS A 550 24.64 -37.84 -29.18
C LYS A 550 24.36 -36.48 -28.52
N MET A 551 23.84 -35.51 -29.26
CA MET A 551 23.48 -34.21 -28.71
C MET A 551 22.36 -34.34 -27.67
N ILE A 552 21.30 -35.09 -27.99
CA ILE A 552 20.18 -35.33 -27.06
C ILE A 552 20.66 -35.99 -25.76
N ALA A 553 21.61 -36.94 -25.85
CA ALA A 553 22.20 -37.56 -24.68
C ALA A 553 23.02 -36.58 -23.80
N CYS A 554 23.52 -35.48 -24.38
CA CYS A 554 24.24 -34.45 -23.63
C CYS A 554 23.30 -33.42 -22.99
N LEU A 555 22.05 -33.28 -23.44
CA LEU A 555 21.08 -32.32 -22.88
C LEU A 555 20.71 -32.58 -21.42
N SER A 556 21.00 -33.78 -20.89
CA SER A 556 20.86 -34.07 -19.46
C SER A 556 21.94 -33.40 -18.60
N ALA A 557 23.03 -32.90 -19.20
CA ALA A 557 24.00 -32.06 -18.51
C ALA A 557 23.49 -30.61 -18.51
N GLY A 558 23.29 -30.04 -17.32
CA GLY A 558 22.74 -28.69 -17.13
C GLY A 558 21.58 -28.65 -16.14
N SER A 559 21.01 -27.47 -15.89
CA SER A 559 19.78 -27.36 -15.11
C SER A 559 18.61 -27.88 -15.94
N GLY A 560 17.81 -28.80 -15.40
CA GLY A 560 16.65 -29.35 -16.11
C GLY A 560 15.63 -28.30 -16.55
N GLU A 561 15.65 -27.12 -15.91
CA GLU A 561 14.79 -25.97 -16.24
C GLU A 561 15.10 -25.38 -17.61
N ASN A 562 16.37 -25.29 -17.99
CA ASN A 562 16.78 -24.71 -19.26
C ASN A 562 16.25 -25.54 -20.43
N LEU A 563 16.32 -26.88 -20.34
CA LEU A 563 15.77 -27.74 -21.38
C LEU A 563 14.25 -27.56 -21.52
N LEU A 564 13.53 -27.38 -20.41
CA LEU A 564 12.09 -27.15 -20.44
C LEU A 564 11.75 -25.83 -21.14
N LYS A 565 12.48 -24.75 -20.84
CA LYS A 565 12.32 -23.47 -21.55
C LYS A 565 12.53 -23.63 -23.06
N GLU A 566 13.66 -24.26 -23.43
CA GLU A 566 14.00 -24.50 -24.84
C GLU A 566 12.97 -25.38 -25.54
N TRP A 567 12.42 -26.39 -24.87
CA TRP A 567 11.30 -27.18 -25.39
C TRP A 567 10.09 -26.28 -25.67
N PHE A 568 9.69 -25.42 -24.73
CA PHE A 568 8.52 -24.57 -24.93
C PHE A 568 8.71 -23.51 -26.03
N ILE A 569 9.94 -23.07 -26.28
CA ILE A 569 10.29 -22.12 -27.33
C ILE A 569 10.35 -22.84 -28.70
N HIS A 570 11.07 -23.96 -28.79
CA HIS A 570 11.47 -24.54 -30.07
C HIS A 570 10.71 -25.80 -30.51
N ARG A 571 9.84 -26.42 -29.69
CA ARG A 571 9.19 -27.73 -30.01
C ARG A 571 8.50 -27.84 -31.38
N LYS A 572 8.08 -26.71 -31.97
CA LYS A 572 7.44 -26.68 -33.30
C LYS A 572 8.46 -26.83 -34.45
N GLU A 573 9.72 -26.49 -34.21
CA GLU A 573 10.79 -26.45 -35.20
C GLU A 573 11.79 -27.61 -35.05
N ILE A 574 11.64 -28.42 -34.00
CA ILE A 574 12.45 -29.61 -33.77
C ILE A 574 12.11 -30.68 -34.82
N PRO A 575 13.11 -31.38 -35.40
CA PRO A 575 12.89 -32.52 -36.30
C PRO A 575 11.99 -33.61 -35.68
N GLU A 576 11.02 -34.12 -36.44
CA GLU A 576 9.94 -34.98 -35.91
C GLU A 576 10.44 -36.26 -35.22
N ARG A 577 11.56 -36.84 -35.68
CA ARG A 577 12.19 -38.02 -35.05
C ARG A 577 12.82 -37.68 -33.68
N SER A 578 13.46 -36.53 -33.58
CA SER A 578 14.13 -36.07 -32.36
C SER A 578 13.12 -35.53 -31.35
N LYS A 579 12.01 -34.98 -31.83
CA LYS A 579 10.94 -34.40 -31.02
C LYS A 579 10.41 -35.38 -29.97
N GLN A 580 10.16 -36.63 -30.34
CA GLN A 580 9.69 -37.63 -29.36
C GLN A 580 10.74 -37.93 -28.29
N LYS A 581 12.02 -38.06 -28.68
CA LYS A 581 13.12 -38.33 -27.73
C LYS A 581 13.33 -37.15 -26.76
N VAL A 582 13.30 -35.93 -27.29
CA VAL A 582 13.43 -34.71 -26.48
C VAL A 582 12.20 -34.53 -25.58
N LYS A 583 10.98 -34.84 -26.06
CA LYS A 583 9.76 -34.81 -25.24
C LYS A 583 9.86 -35.76 -24.06
N GLU A 584 10.32 -37.00 -24.28
CA GLU A 584 10.51 -37.99 -23.21
C GLU A 584 11.57 -37.52 -22.18
N LEU A 585 12.67 -36.91 -22.64
CA LEU A 585 13.68 -36.34 -21.75
C LEU A 585 13.10 -35.16 -20.94
N ALA A 586 12.38 -34.25 -21.59
CA ALA A 586 11.71 -33.12 -20.95
C ALA A 586 10.67 -33.60 -19.93
N LYS A 587 9.89 -34.63 -20.25
CA LYS A 587 8.90 -35.24 -19.33
C LYS A 587 9.56 -35.76 -18.07
N LYS A 588 10.67 -36.50 -18.22
CA LYS A 588 11.43 -37.01 -17.08
C LYS A 588 11.96 -35.87 -16.20
N LEU A 589 12.57 -34.84 -16.79
CA LEU A 589 13.10 -33.69 -16.06
C LEU A 589 12.01 -32.87 -15.36
N LEU A 590 10.85 -32.69 -16.01
CA LEU A 590 9.71 -31.98 -15.43
C LEU A 590 9.24 -32.66 -14.13
N ILE A 591 9.10 -33.98 -14.16
CA ILE A 591 8.72 -34.79 -12.98
C ILE A 591 9.80 -34.70 -11.90
N GLU A 592 11.08 -34.86 -12.26
CA GLU A 592 12.19 -34.79 -11.31
C GLU A 592 12.28 -33.42 -10.62
N LEU A 593 12.16 -32.32 -11.38
CA LEU A 593 12.14 -30.96 -10.84
C LEU A 593 10.92 -30.72 -9.96
N GLY A 594 9.74 -31.16 -10.39
CA GLY A 594 8.51 -31.05 -9.59
C GLY A 594 8.64 -31.75 -8.24
N ILE A 595 9.18 -32.98 -8.22
CA ILE A 595 9.44 -33.74 -6.99
C ILE A 595 10.49 -33.02 -6.11
N TYR A 596 11.59 -32.58 -6.71
CA TYR A 596 12.67 -31.88 -6.02
C TYR A 596 12.15 -30.61 -5.32
N TYR A 597 11.47 -29.74 -6.07
CA TYR A 597 10.94 -28.50 -5.52
C TYR A 597 9.85 -28.73 -4.49
N SER A 598 9.00 -29.72 -4.70
CA SER A 598 7.96 -30.07 -3.73
C SER A 598 8.57 -30.50 -2.41
N ARG A 599 9.58 -31.38 -2.42
CA ARG A 599 10.29 -31.80 -1.20
C ARG A 599 11.02 -30.64 -0.52
N ALA A 600 11.67 -29.77 -1.29
CA ALA A 600 12.44 -28.66 -0.76
C ALA A 600 11.57 -27.53 -0.17
N ARG A 601 10.38 -27.29 -0.72
CA ARG A 601 9.52 -26.14 -0.37
C ARG A 601 8.29 -26.50 0.44
N LEU A 602 7.65 -27.63 0.17
CA LEU A 602 6.40 -28.06 0.83
C LEU A 602 6.66 -29.13 1.91
N GLY A 603 7.85 -29.74 1.92
CA GLY A 603 8.22 -30.78 2.88
C GLY A 603 7.50 -32.12 2.62
N SER A 604 7.62 -33.07 3.55
CA SER A 604 6.92 -34.37 3.52
C SER A 604 5.54 -34.33 4.19
N ALA A 605 5.02 -33.14 4.49
CA ALA A 605 3.87 -32.94 5.37
C ALA A 605 2.68 -33.79 4.90
N THR A 606 2.29 -34.71 5.77
CA THR A 606 1.28 -35.72 5.49
C THR A 606 -0.16 -35.22 5.61
N THR A 607 -0.35 -33.93 5.91
CA THR A 607 -1.62 -33.31 6.37
C THR A 607 -1.60 -31.79 6.15
N GLY A 608 -2.79 -31.19 5.97
CA GLY A 608 -2.99 -29.78 5.56
C GLY A 608 -2.43 -28.68 6.50
N PRO A 609 -2.31 -27.42 6.05
CA PRO A 609 -1.68 -26.33 6.83
C PRO A 609 -2.41 -25.80 8.07
N ILE A 610 -3.74 -25.96 8.20
CA ILE A 610 -4.50 -25.35 9.31
C ILE A 610 -5.01 -26.44 10.26
N PRO A 611 -4.70 -26.34 11.57
CA PRO A 611 -5.35 -27.13 12.60
C PRO A 611 -6.82 -26.72 12.73
N ILE A 612 -7.75 -27.62 12.40
CA ILE A 612 -9.16 -27.56 12.76
C ILE A 612 -9.40 -28.33 14.05
N ASN A 613 -10.07 -27.70 15.02
CA ASN A 613 -10.59 -28.43 16.17
C ASN A 613 -11.87 -29.16 15.75
N ILE A 614 -11.81 -30.48 15.71
CA ILE A 614 -12.98 -31.35 15.56
C ILE A 614 -13.39 -31.85 16.94
N VAL A 615 -14.68 -32.09 17.13
CA VAL A 615 -15.23 -32.61 18.38
C VAL A 615 -15.56 -34.08 18.17
N ARG A 616 -14.97 -34.96 18.98
CA ARG A 616 -15.20 -36.41 18.91
C ARG A 616 -15.46 -37.01 20.29
N PRO A 617 -16.06 -38.22 20.39
CA PRO A 617 -16.21 -38.89 21.66
C PRO A 617 -14.86 -39.10 22.37
N TYR A 618 -14.86 -38.91 23.68
CA TYR A 618 -13.73 -39.14 24.57
C TYR A 618 -13.25 -40.59 24.43
N SER A 619 -11.94 -40.76 24.30
CA SER A 619 -11.27 -42.05 24.32
C SER A 619 -10.30 -42.10 25.50
N VAL A 620 -10.10 -43.30 26.05
CA VAL A 620 -9.19 -43.51 27.18
C VAL A 620 -7.76 -43.08 26.78
N GLY A 621 -7.27 -42.00 27.39
CA GLY A 621 -5.98 -41.38 27.08
C GLY A 621 -6.06 -39.92 26.62
N ASP A 622 -7.25 -39.41 26.33
CA ASP A 622 -7.48 -37.99 26.03
C ASP A 622 -7.35 -37.11 27.29
N ASP A 623 -6.84 -35.89 27.11
CA ASP A 623 -6.71 -34.92 28.19
C ASP A 623 -8.09 -34.38 28.61
N PHE A 624 -8.36 -34.39 29.91
CA PHE A 624 -9.61 -33.92 30.50
C PHE A 624 -9.82 -32.41 30.28
N GLU A 625 -8.74 -31.64 30.10
CA GLU A 625 -8.85 -30.20 29.80
C GLU A 625 -9.48 -29.93 28.43
N ASN A 626 -9.47 -30.91 27.52
CA ASN A 626 -10.03 -30.77 26.18
C ASN A 626 -11.52 -31.14 26.09
N ILE A 627 -12.20 -31.44 27.20
CA ILE A 627 -13.63 -31.79 27.20
C ILE A 627 -14.48 -30.57 26.84
N ASP A 628 -15.28 -30.68 25.77
CA ASP A 628 -16.31 -29.72 25.42
C ASP A 628 -17.55 -29.98 26.30
N LEU A 629 -17.70 -29.17 27.35
CA LEU A 629 -18.83 -29.27 28.27
C LEU A 629 -20.18 -28.95 27.62
N GLU A 630 -20.21 -28.10 26.60
CA GLU A 630 -21.47 -27.77 25.91
C GLU A 630 -21.94 -28.96 25.06
N GLU A 631 -21.08 -29.49 24.20
CA GLU A 631 -21.43 -30.65 23.34
C GLU A 631 -21.70 -31.91 24.18
N THR A 632 -20.94 -32.12 25.25
CA THR A 632 -21.21 -33.19 26.21
C THR A 632 -22.60 -33.03 26.85
N LEU A 633 -22.96 -31.82 27.29
CA LEU A 633 -24.27 -31.56 27.89
C LEU A 633 -25.41 -31.74 26.87
N PHE A 634 -25.23 -31.27 25.63
CA PHE A 634 -26.20 -31.48 24.56
C PHE A 634 -26.40 -32.96 24.25
N ASN A 635 -25.32 -33.74 24.11
CA ASN A 635 -25.38 -35.19 23.89
C ASN A 635 -26.10 -35.92 25.04
N LEU A 636 -25.85 -35.53 26.29
CA LEU A 636 -26.53 -36.09 27.47
C LEU A 636 -28.03 -35.78 27.50
N LEU A 637 -28.39 -34.54 27.14
CA LEU A 637 -29.78 -34.11 27.04
C LEU A 637 -30.52 -34.79 25.88
N GLU A 638 -29.88 -34.92 24.72
CA GLU A 638 -30.44 -35.56 23.53
C GLU A 638 -30.68 -37.07 23.76
N LYS A 639 -29.76 -37.73 24.47
CA LYS A 639 -29.93 -39.13 24.89
C LYS A 639 -30.85 -39.30 26.10
N GLY A 640 -31.27 -38.21 26.76
CA GLY A 640 -32.13 -38.24 27.95
C GLY A 640 -31.51 -39.02 29.12
N LYS A 641 -30.18 -39.10 29.20
CA LYS A 641 -29.48 -39.86 30.25
C LYS A 641 -29.60 -39.13 31.59
N LYS A 642 -29.85 -39.89 32.66
CA LYS A 642 -29.74 -39.35 34.04
C LYS A 642 -28.27 -39.29 34.44
N LEU A 643 -27.95 -38.36 35.33
CA LEU A 643 -26.57 -38.12 35.83
C LEU A 643 -25.89 -39.40 36.36
N ASP A 644 -26.66 -40.35 36.89
CA ASP A 644 -26.16 -41.62 37.44
C ASP A 644 -25.74 -42.65 36.37
N TYR A 645 -26.01 -42.40 35.08
CA TYR A 645 -25.73 -43.30 33.96
C TYR A 645 -24.81 -42.68 32.89
N ILE A 646 -23.98 -41.72 33.28
CA ILE A 646 -23.00 -41.09 32.40
C ILE A 646 -21.76 -41.99 32.30
N ASP A 647 -21.41 -42.40 31.08
CA ASP A 647 -20.21 -43.18 30.78
C ASP A 647 -19.16 -42.31 30.05
N TYR A 648 -17.92 -42.80 29.95
CA TYR A 648 -16.82 -42.08 29.27
C TYR A 648 -17.15 -41.72 27.82
N ASP A 649 -17.87 -42.57 27.10
CA ASP A 649 -18.26 -42.36 25.69
C ASP A 649 -19.32 -41.24 25.52
N ASP A 650 -19.90 -40.74 26.62
CA ASP A 650 -20.83 -39.61 26.57
C ASP A 650 -20.13 -38.25 26.56
N PHE A 651 -18.85 -38.20 26.95
CA PHE A 651 -18.03 -37.00 26.90
C PHE A 651 -17.48 -36.76 25.50
N TYR A 652 -17.43 -35.50 25.10
CA TYR A 652 -16.84 -35.07 23.84
C TYR A 652 -15.59 -34.23 24.11
N VAL A 653 -14.54 -34.46 23.32
CA VAL A 653 -13.26 -33.75 23.42
C VAL A 653 -12.91 -33.03 22.13
N TYR A 654 -12.24 -31.89 22.27
CA TYR A 654 -11.58 -31.18 21.18
C TYR A 654 -10.32 -31.93 20.74
N GLU A 655 -10.29 -32.36 19.48
CA GLU A 655 -9.08 -32.84 18.82
C GLU A 655 -8.68 -31.88 17.71
N THR A 656 -7.43 -31.48 17.69
CA THR A 656 -6.86 -30.63 16.66
C THR A 656 -6.45 -31.47 15.44
N ALA A 657 -7.39 -31.77 14.55
CA ALA A 657 -7.12 -32.40 13.26
C ALA A 657 -6.63 -31.36 12.23
N LYS A 658 -5.74 -31.68 11.31
CA LYS A 658 -5.42 -30.79 10.18
C LYS A 658 -6.24 -31.22 8.96
N GLY A 659 -7.26 -30.44 8.61
CA GLY A 659 -8.26 -30.79 7.60
C GLY A 659 -7.68 -30.97 6.19
N LEU A 660 -8.25 -31.91 5.43
CA LEU A 660 -8.01 -32.01 3.98
C LEU A 660 -8.61 -30.78 3.29
N ARG A 661 -7.95 -30.31 2.24
CA ARG A 661 -8.40 -29.16 1.45
C ARG A 661 -8.91 -29.61 0.10
N SER A 662 -9.85 -28.86 -0.46
CA SER A 662 -10.23 -28.95 -1.86
C SER A 662 -9.62 -27.78 -2.61
N CYS A 663 -8.88 -28.05 -3.68
CA CYS A 663 -8.19 -27.02 -4.45
C CYS A 663 -8.57 -27.06 -5.93
N CYS A 664 -8.82 -25.91 -6.56
CA CYS A 664 -8.89 -25.82 -8.02
C CYS A 664 -7.67 -25.06 -8.51
N ILE A 665 -6.99 -25.60 -9.51
CA ILE A 665 -5.80 -25.01 -10.13
C ILE A 665 -6.16 -24.66 -11.57
N GLU A 666 -6.22 -23.37 -11.86
CA GLU A 666 -6.59 -22.82 -13.16
C GLU A 666 -5.33 -22.30 -13.87
N LEU A 667 -5.07 -22.80 -15.08
CA LEU A 667 -3.83 -22.61 -15.81
C LEU A 667 -4.06 -21.81 -17.10
N ASP A 668 -3.53 -20.60 -17.14
CA ASP A 668 -3.63 -19.73 -18.30
C ASP A 668 -2.77 -20.24 -19.46
N ILE A 669 -3.40 -20.46 -20.60
CA ILE A 669 -2.73 -20.84 -21.85
C ILE A 669 -2.95 -19.81 -22.96
N SER A 670 -3.22 -18.55 -22.59
CA SER A 670 -3.32 -17.42 -23.51
C SER A 670 -2.04 -17.19 -24.32
N GLY A 671 -2.16 -16.37 -25.38
CA GLY A 671 -1.00 -16.02 -26.24
C GLY A 671 0.21 -15.46 -25.47
N SER A 672 -0.03 -14.67 -24.43
CA SER A 672 1.00 -13.99 -23.62
C SER A 672 1.83 -14.96 -22.76
N MET A 673 1.30 -16.16 -22.49
CA MET A 673 1.94 -17.21 -21.69
C MET A 673 3.02 -18.01 -22.44
N SER A 674 3.23 -17.76 -23.74
CA SER A 674 4.19 -18.54 -24.55
C SER A 674 5.64 -18.53 -24.02
N GLY A 675 6.42 -19.56 -24.42
CA GLY A 675 7.85 -19.67 -24.07
C GLY A 675 8.09 -20.02 -22.60
N GLU A 676 8.91 -19.21 -21.92
CA GLU A 676 9.38 -19.50 -20.55
C GLU A 676 8.26 -19.57 -19.51
N LYS A 677 7.20 -18.76 -19.66
CA LYS A 677 6.09 -18.71 -18.68
C LYS A 677 5.35 -20.05 -18.61
N LEU A 678 5.03 -20.66 -19.76
CA LEU A 678 4.47 -22.02 -19.81
C LEU A 678 5.41 -23.07 -19.21
N ALA A 679 6.73 -22.91 -19.38
CA ALA A 679 7.72 -23.82 -18.78
C ALA A 679 7.67 -23.76 -17.25
N TYR A 680 7.71 -22.56 -16.67
CA TYR A 680 7.61 -22.38 -15.22
C TYR A 680 6.26 -22.80 -14.67
N MET A 681 5.16 -22.47 -15.36
CA MET A 681 3.82 -22.94 -14.99
C MET A 681 3.79 -24.48 -14.90
N SER A 682 4.34 -25.17 -15.92
CA SER A 682 4.40 -26.63 -15.92
C SER A 682 5.18 -27.19 -14.74
N ILE A 683 6.33 -26.58 -14.39
CA ILE A 683 7.14 -26.99 -13.23
C ILE A 683 6.35 -26.80 -11.93
N CYS A 684 5.74 -25.62 -11.75
CA CYS A 684 4.95 -25.28 -10.56
C CYS A 684 3.73 -26.19 -10.38
N VAL A 685 3.01 -26.49 -11.46
CA VAL A 685 1.85 -27.39 -11.42
C VAL A 685 2.28 -28.80 -11.08
N THR A 686 3.36 -29.30 -11.69
CA THR A 686 3.90 -30.64 -11.38
C THR A 686 4.34 -30.72 -9.91
N MET A 687 4.98 -29.66 -9.40
CA MET A 687 5.35 -29.53 -7.99
C MET A 687 4.13 -29.57 -7.07
N LEU A 688 3.10 -28.78 -7.37
CA LEU A 688 1.86 -28.72 -6.58
C LEU A 688 1.12 -30.06 -6.62
N CYS A 689 1.00 -30.70 -7.78
CA CYS A 689 0.37 -32.01 -7.92
C CYS A 689 1.07 -33.07 -7.09
N TYR A 690 2.41 -33.07 -7.05
CA TYR A 690 3.15 -33.99 -6.21
C TYR A 690 3.01 -33.69 -4.71
N GLY A 691 3.02 -32.40 -4.34
CA GLY A 691 2.92 -31.95 -2.94
C GLY A 691 1.52 -32.17 -2.36
N MET A 692 0.48 -31.90 -3.14
CA MET A 692 -0.93 -31.99 -2.78
C MET A 692 -1.56 -33.34 -3.14
N ARG A 693 -0.77 -34.37 -3.44
CA ARG A 693 -1.27 -35.70 -3.85
C ARG A 693 -2.22 -36.39 -2.86
N LYS A 694 -2.28 -35.89 -1.61
CA LYS A 694 -3.20 -36.36 -0.56
C LYS A 694 -4.45 -35.48 -0.40
N ASP A 695 -4.42 -34.26 -0.92
CA ASP A 695 -5.56 -33.34 -0.93
C ASP A 695 -6.48 -33.64 -2.13
N GLU A 696 -7.71 -33.16 -2.07
CA GLU A 696 -8.61 -33.14 -3.23
C GLU A 696 -8.23 -31.93 -4.09
N PHE A 697 -7.84 -32.12 -5.35
CA PHE A 697 -7.57 -30.98 -6.23
C PHE A 697 -8.06 -31.21 -7.65
N ALA A 698 -8.37 -30.15 -8.38
CA ALA A 698 -8.75 -30.16 -9.78
C ALA A 698 -7.80 -29.27 -10.57
N ILE A 699 -7.61 -29.56 -11.86
CA ILE A 699 -6.75 -28.79 -12.75
C ILE A 699 -7.48 -28.55 -14.07
N THR A 700 -7.48 -27.31 -14.53
CA THR A 700 -7.98 -26.94 -15.86
C THR A 700 -7.01 -25.99 -16.55
N PHE A 701 -6.92 -26.07 -17.87
CA PHE A 701 -6.45 -24.93 -18.65
C PHE A 701 -7.60 -23.96 -18.93
N PHE A 702 -7.26 -22.70 -19.17
CA PHE A 702 -8.21 -21.73 -19.70
C PHE A 702 -7.54 -20.77 -20.69
N GLU A 703 -8.31 -20.38 -21.69
CA GLU A 703 -8.04 -19.28 -22.62
C GLU A 703 -9.38 -18.59 -22.89
N SER A 704 -9.98 -18.79 -24.08
CA SER A 704 -11.36 -18.41 -24.38
C SER A 704 -12.40 -19.38 -23.78
N ASP A 705 -12.00 -20.61 -23.46
CA ASP A 705 -12.82 -21.67 -22.87
C ASP A 705 -11.98 -22.49 -21.87
N THR A 706 -12.63 -23.36 -21.10
CA THR A 706 -11.99 -24.23 -20.11
C THR A 706 -11.71 -25.62 -20.66
N HIS A 707 -10.49 -26.12 -20.42
CA HIS A 707 -10.08 -27.47 -20.78
C HIS A 707 -9.68 -28.25 -19.54
N VAL A 708 -10.59 -29.08 -19.06
CA VAL A 708 -10.41 -29.88 -17.84
C VAL A 708 -9.34 -30.94 -18.05
N LEU A 709 -8.30 -30.93 -17.20
CA LEU A 709 -7.28 -31.98 -17.15
C LEU A 709 -7.61 -33.00 -16.08
N LYS A 710 -8.16 -32.52 -14.97
CA LYS A 710 -8.43 -33.35 -13.80
C LYS A 710 -9.55 -32.72 -12.97
N LYS A 711 -10.57 -33.51 -12.61
CA LYS A 711 -11.60 -33.11 -11.65
C LYS A 711 -11.19 -33.42 -10.20
N LEU A 712 -11.93 -32.87 -9.24
CA LEU A 712 -11.66 -33.06 -7.80
C LEU A 712 -11.69 -34.54 -7.38
N ASP A 713 -12.60 -35.32 -7.96
CA ASP A 713 -12.87 -36.74 -7.67
C ASP A 713 -11.96 -37.72 -8.43
N GLU A 714 -11.17 -37.23 -9.38
CA GLU A 714 -10.26 -38.05 -10.19
C GLU A 714 -8.89 -38.23 -9.50
N LYS A 715 -8.20 -39.33 -9.81
CA LYS A 715 -6.81 -39.53 -9.40
C LYS A 715 -5.86 -38.96 -10.44
N VAL A 716 -4.77 -38.33 -10.00
CA VAL A 716 -3.73 -37.83 -10.92
C VAL A 716 -2.69 -38.90 -11.21
N ASP A 717 -2.45 -39.13 -12.48
CA ASP A 717 -1.23 -39.75 -12.99
C ASP A 717 -0.25 -38.63 -13.39
N LEU A 718 0.87 -38.53 -12.67
CA LEU A 718 1.89 -37.50 -12.91
C LEU A 718 2.55 -37.62 -14.28
N GLU A 719 2.69 -38.84 -14.83
CA GLU A 719 3.29 -39.01 -16.16
C GLU A 719 2.35 -38.50 -17.24
N LYS A 720 1.06 -38.81 -17.13
CA LYS A 720 0.02 -38.31 -18.04
C LYS A 720 -0.10 -36.80 -17.97
N LEU A 721 -0.13 -36.23 -16.77
CA LEU A 721 -0.19 -34.79 -16.56
C LEU A 721 1.04 -34.08 -17.16
N ALA A 722 2.24 -34.61 -16.92
CA ALA A 722 3.47 -34.04 -17.48
C ALA A 722 3.45 -34.07 -19.02
N ASP A 723 2.93 -35.14 -19.62
CA ASP A 723 2.80 -35.23 -21.09
C ASP A 723 1.80 -34.21 -21.65
N GLU A 724 0.66 -34.01 -20.96
CA GLU A 724 -0.34 -32.99 -21.31
C GLU A 724 0.25 -31.58 -21.19
N LEU A 725 0.90 -31.25 -20.07
CA LEU A 725 1.56 -29.95 -19.84
C LEU A 725 2.60 -29.63 -20.91
N LEU A 726 3.43 -30.59 -21.30
CA LEU A 726 4.46 -30.40 -22.35
C LEU A 726 3.88 -30.26 -23.76
N SER A 727 2.66 -30.71 -23.98
CA SER A 727 1.97 -30.66 -25.28
C SER A 727 1.15 -29.38 -25.45
N VAL A 728 0.90 -28.65 -24.36
CA VAL A 728 0.13 -27.39 -24.35
C VAL A 728 0.79 -26.36 -25.24
N SER A 729 -0.05 -25.57 -25.91
CA SER A 729 0.39 -24.45 -26.70
C SER A 729 -0.44 -23.23 -26.36
N ALA A 730 0.21 -22.08 -26.29
CA ALA A 730 -0.42 -20.78 -26.12
C ALA A 730 -1.44 -20.53 -27.25
N ARG A 731 -2.64 -20.09 -26.90
CA ARG A 731 -3.80 -19.88 -27.78
C ARG A 731 -4.60 -18.66 -27.34
N GLY A 732 -5.11 -17.88 -28.30
CA GLY A 732 -6.25 -16.98 -28.07
C GLY A 732 -6.10 -15.95 -26.93
N GLY A 733 -7.25 -15.37 -26.56
CA GLY A 733 -7.36 -14.38 -25.48
C GLY A 733 -7.66 -15.02 -24.12
N THR A 734 -7.57 -14.21 -23.07
CA THR A 734 -7.69 -14.63 -21.67
C THR A 734 -9.08 -14.31 -21.13
N ARG A 735 -9.96 -15.32 -21.04
CA ARG A 735 -11.29 -15.23 -20.41
C ARG A 735 -11.32 -16.00 -19.10
N MET A 736 -11.28 -15.28 -17.99
CA MET A 736 -11.23 -15.85 -16.64
C MET A 736 -12.59 -16.34 -16.16
N GLN A 737 -13.69 -15.74 -16.61
CA GLN A 737 -15.02 -16.03 -16.09
C GLN A 737 -15.36 -17.53 -16.16
N ASN A 738 -15.13 -18.16 -17.32
CA ASN A 738 -15.42 -19.58 -17.52
C ASN A 738 -14.60 -20.48 -16.56
N ALA A 739 -13.36 -20.11 -16.28
CA ALA A 739 -12.48 -20.85 -15.36
C ALA A 739 -13.01 -20.77 -13.92
N LEU A 740 -13.36 -19.58 -13.45
CA LEU A 740 -13.93 -19.36 -12.12
C LEU A 740 -15.31 -20.00 -11.95
N GLU A 741 -16.17 -19.93 -12.97
CA GLU A 741 -17.46 -20.63 -12.98
C GLU A 741 -17.27 -22.14 -12.87
N TRP A 742 -16.31 -22.69 -13.61
CA TRP A 742 -15.95 -24.10 -13.54
C TRP A 742 -15.42 -24.48 -12.14
N ALA A 743 -14.50 -23.71 -11.55
CA ALA A 743 -13.98 -23.99 -10.23
C ALA A 743 -15.06 -23.88 -9.15
N ASN A 744 -15.93 -22.87 -9.22
CA ASN A 744 -17.09 -22.75 -8.34
C ASN A 744 -18.00 -23.98 -8.44
N LYS A 745 -18.22 -24.50 -9.65
CA LYS A 745 -18.98 -25.74 -9.85
C LYS A 745 -18.26 -26.94 -9.24
N GLN A 746 -16.95 -27.07 -9.43
CA GLN A 746 -16.16 -28.13 -8.79
C GLN A 746 -16.30 -28.08 -7.27
N PHE A 747 -16.18 -26.89 -6.67
CA PHE A 747 -16.33 -26.72 -5.22
C PHE A 747 -17.75 -26.96 -4.71
N LYS A 748 -18.79 -26.73 -5.51
CA LYS A 748 -20.18 -27.00 -5.11
C LYS A 748 -20.51 -28.48 -5.21
N ASP A 749 -20.12 -29.11 -6.31
CA ASP A 749 -20.60 -30.43 -6.70
C ASP A 749 -19.72 -31.58 -6.16
N HIS A 750 -18.43 -31.32 -5.93
CA HIS A 750 -17.44 -32.37 -5.68
C HIS A 750 -16.56 -32.17 -4.44
N SER A 751 -16.61 -31.02 -3.78
CA SER A 751 -15.78 -30.74 -2.61
C SER A 751 -16.46 -31.21 -1.32
N SER A 752 -15.77 -32.05 -0.57
CA SER A 752 -16.20 -32.49 0.77
C SER A 752 -15.63 -31.63 1.90
N SER A 753 -14.64 -30.77 1.58
CA SER A 753 -13.91 -29.99 2.57
C SER A 753 -14.49 -28.60 2.81
N ARG A 754 -14.30 -28.11 4.04
CA ARG A 754 -14.68 -26.76 4.45
C ARG A 754 -13.74 -25.69 3.89
N GLU A 755 -12.47 -26.04 3.67
CA GLU A 755 -11.46 -25.14 3.12
C GLU A 755 -11.30 -25.34 1.61
N LYS A 756 -11.74 -24.33 0.85
CA LYS A 756 -11.68 -24.31 -0.61
C LYS A 756 -10.63 -23.30 -1.05
N LEU A 757 -9.66 -23.75 -1.86
CA LEU A 757 -8.57 -22.92 -2.35
C LEU A 757 -8.60 -22.85 -3.87
N ASN A 758 -8.82 -21.66 -4.44
CA ASN A 758 -8.64 -21.46 -5.88
C ASN A 758 -7.25 -20.87 -6.17
N ILE A 759 -6.50 -21.51 -7.06
CA ILE A 759 -5.15 -21.08 -7.47
C ILE A 759 -5.18 -20.79 -8.97
N LEU A 760 -4.88 -19.55 -9.32
CA LEU A 760 -4.83 -19.09 -10.69
C LEU A 760 -3.38 -18.82 -11.12
N PHE A 761 -2.95 -19.43 -12.22
CA PHE A 761 -1.67 -19.14 -12.88
C PHE A 761 -1.93 -18.31 -14.13
N THR A 762 -1.62 -17.01 -14.11
CA THR A 762 -1.79 -16.09 -15.24
C THR A 762 -0.75 -14.96 -15.17
N ASP A 763 -0.47 -14.31 -16.31
CA ASP A 763 0.29 -13.04 -16.35
C ASP A 763 -0.60 -11.80 -16.31
N ALA A 764 -1.90 -12.00 -16.03
CA ALA A 764 -2.92 -10.98 -15.76
C ALA A 764 -3.31 -10.07 -16.93
N GLU A 765 -3.02 -10.47 -18.18
CA GLU A 765 -3.61 -9.83 -19.39
C GLU A 765 -5.05 -10.33 -19.62
N ILE A 766 -5.96 -9.99 -18.70
CA ILE A 766 -7.33 -10.52 -18.64
C ILE A 766 -8.31 -9.59 -19.38
N PHE A 767 -9.08 -10.14 -20.31
CA PHE A 767 -10.01 -9.36 -21.13
C PHE A 767 -11.34 -9.07 -20.42
N ASP A 768 -11.78 -9.95 -19.51
CA ASP A 768 -13.11 -9.96 -18.87
C ASP A 768 -13.08 -9.62 -17.38
N ILE A 769 -12.06 -8.89 -16.91
CA ILE A 769 -11.82 -8.66 -15.47
C ILE A 769 -13.00 -8.00 -14.72
N ARG A 770 -13.82 -7.21 -15.43
CA ARG A 770 -15.01 -6.54 -14.87
C ARG A 770 -16.22 -7.47 -14.71
N GLU A 771 -16.25 -8.54 -15.49
CA GLU A 771 -17.33 -9.55 -15.47
C GLU A 771 -16.95 -10.73 -14.55
N SER A 772 -15.65 -10.92 -14.27
CA SER A 772 -15.12 -12.01 -13.45
C SER A 772 -14.96 -11.71 -11.95
N MET A 773 -15.02 -10.43 -11.53
CA MET A 773 -15.00 -10.00 -10.12
C MET A 773 -16.42 -9.78 -9.60
#